data_AF-A0A194R6G0-F1
#
_entry.id   AF-A0A194R6G0-F1
#
_cell.length_a   1.000
_cell.length_b   1.000
_cell.length_c   1.000
_cell.angle_alpha   90.00
_cell.angle_beta   90.00
_cell.angle_gamma   90.00
#
_symmetry.space_group_name_H-M   'P 1'
#
loop_
_entity.id
_entity.type
_entity.pdbx_description
1 polymer ?
#
loop_
_entity_poly.entity_id
_entity_poly.type
_entity_poly.pdbx_seq_one_letter_code
_entity_poly.pdbx_strand_id
1 'polypeptide(L)'
;MKSLLILVTILYTTKTSYSSCYWNENCHYKYFSSKTPYEFVRGDIRDSVVIKPGCKTISLWGLVRHGKRNPGENFIYKMLDATILKDYIKTSHDKGNGSMCAQDVENLYNWIIDEDTFRNVHQIAKEGYEEMAGLGHRFSAVFKDLLINADENNYTLRSAYGHWLENSVKGFIKGIGNESLIVDKSNKSYDIMAPYESCNYYMKGVKQNPDIYREPTKYQDMNEFLSVKDRIQTRTGINYTLTNENITSLYDLCRYTSSGTHKKFSPWCALFSTEDIKVMEYIGDLRHYYRNSYGTPVNKIFGRIPLTDLLETFINTKNGKGKQFTIYFTHATMMDMVYTALGLFKDEVPLTAEFRNDARKWRSSKSTAFASNLMVTLNRCTDGEETDYNVVFYLNERPLESICNNGECSWREFEEKLKPFNISLIVTISLFASTFASFCHWNSGCPYKYFASKTSYNAIRGDIRDSLVILKGCEPVSIWGLLRHGKRYPSTRFGKSMNEALAIRDDILASYEKGRSSLCAQDIEDLNAWVADKKMFDAAAELTPEGYEEMFGIGKRIRHTFNDLLEKLDKYTFRPAFGKWIEDSAKAFVKGFNNDKLHIEKALPESDVMAPYLTCGKYQKDVQKNPNIYAESEKYKRTSEYLATKDRIQRRTGIDYELTDTNVTALYDLCRHTWSGVESKLSPWCALFTKDDLQVLEYIQDLRSYYRNVYCTAQSEIFGQIITKDRIQRRTGIDYELTDTNVTALYDLCRHTWSGVESKLSPWCALFTKDDLQVLEYIQDLRSYYRNGYGTAQSEIFGQIPLADLLRSFQKVKEGDGKKMTAYFTHATMLDMVYTSLGLFKDNKPLSSANRDRDRKWRSSANSAFSVNLVAVLNRCTKNYEIDYNVVFYLNEEPIRAICADGTCTWKEFEEKLTPFLNTKIDFCEFKSEPY
;
A
#
# COMPACT_ATOMS: atom_id res chain seq x y z
N MET A 1 -82.63 49.29 5.92
CA MET A 1 -81.20 49.61 5.67
C MET A 1 -80.62 50.11 6.98
N LYS A 2 -79.87 49.26 7.71
CA LYS A 2 -78.39 49.20 7.73
C LYS A 2 -77.79 50.49 8.32
N SER A 3 -77.00 50.51 9.39
CA SER A 3 -76.17 49.47 10.03
C SER A 3 -75.86 49.84 11.48
N LEU A 4 -75.73 48.81 12.32
CA LEU A 4 -75.27 48.88 13.72
C LEU A 4 -73.75 48.62 13.73
N LEU A 5 -72.96 49.49 14.36
CA LEU A 5 -71.52 49.33 14.53
C LEU A 5 -71.25 48.52 15.81
N ILE A 6 -70.61 47.36 15.69
CA ILE A 6 -70.12 46.55 16.82
C ILE A 6 -68.59 46.66 16.83
N LEU A 7 -68.03 47.16 17.93
CA LEU A 7 -66.60 47.10 18.23
C LEU A 7 -66.25 45.67 18.68
N VAL A 8 -65.32 45.02 17.99
CA VAL A 8 -64.72 43.74 18.39
C VAL A 8 -63.32 44.01 18.93
N THR A 9 -63.15 43.83 20.23
CA THR A 9 -61.85 43.77 20.93
C THR A 9 -61.22 42.41 20.66
N ILE A 10 -60.18 42.35 19.83
CA ILE A 10 -59.38 41.14 19.59
C ILE A 10 -58.35 41.02 20.73
N LEU A 11 -58.63 40.12 21.67
CA LEU A 11 -57.64 39.59 22.61
C LEU A 11 -56.59 38.80 21.81
N TYR A 12 -55.42 39.41 21.58
CA TYR A 12 -54.22 38.67 21.19
C TYR A 12 -53.78 37.79 22.36
N THR A 13 -54.24 36.54 22.41
CA THR A 13 -53.54 35.51 23.18
C THR A 13 -52.26 35.19 22.43
N THR A 14 -51.15 35.83 22.81
CA THR A 14 -49.83 35.31 22.48
C THR A 14 -49.73 33.93 23.13
N LYS A 15 -49.79 32.86 22.32
CA LYS A 15 -49.27 31.57 22.75
C LYS A 15 -47.78 31.77 22.98
N THR A 16 -47.38 32.11 24.20
CA THR A 16 -46.02 31.90 24.69
C THR A 16 -45.79 30.40 24.67
N SER A 17 -45.35 29.89 23.52
CA SER A 17 -44.76 28.56 23.42
C SER A 17 -43.50 28.62 24.27
N TYR A 18 -43.55 28.07 25.49
CA TYR A 18 -42.35 27.84 26.26
C TYR A 18 -41.42 26.96 25.42
N SER A 19 -40.35 27.53 24.87
CA SER A 19 -39.29 26.77 24.23
C SER A 19 -38.63 25.92 25.29
N SER A 20 -38.73 24.60 25.15
CA SER A 20 -38.20 23.68 26.13
C SER A 20 -36.67 23.60 26.01
N CYS A 21 -35.98 23.79 27.14
CA CYS A 21 -34.52 23.78 27.20
C CYS A 21 -34.01 22.34 27.28
N TYR A 22 -33.39 21.86 26.21
CA TYR A 22 -32.86 20.50 26.16
C TYR A 22 -31.65 20.33 27.09
N TRP A 23 -30.96 21.41 27.46
CA TRP A 23 -29.86 21.39 28.43
C TRP A 23 -30.30 20.96 29.84
N ASN A 24 -31.49 21.40 30.26
CA ASN A 24 -32.02 21.18 31.63
C ASN A 24 -33.10 20.10 31.69
N GLU A 25 -33.69 19.74 30.55
CA GLU A 25 -34.45 18.49 30.45
C GLU A 25 -33.54 17.36 30.89
N ASN A 26 -33.99 16.50 31.80
CA ASN A 26 -33.24 15.30 32.19
C ASN A 26 -32.77 14.61 30.91
N CYS A 27 -31.48 14.71 30.59
CA CYS A 27 -30.96 14.19 29.33
C CYS A 27 -30.98 12.65 29.44
N HIS A 28 -32.08 12.05 29.01
CA HIS A 28 -32.41 10.65 29.29
C HIS A 28 -31.57 9.68 28.45
N TYR A 29 -31.11 10.08 27.27
CA TYR A 29 -30.36 9.22 26.36
C TYR A 29 -28.90 9.64 26.23
N LYS A 30 -28.00 8.78 26.71
CA LYS A 30 -26.56 9.09 26.92
C LYS A 30 -25.63 8.23 26.06
N TYR A 31 -26.19 7.56 25.06
CA TYR A 31 -25.50 6.55 24.27
C TYR A 31 -25.10 7.12 22.90
N PHE A 32 -23.84 6.90 22.52
CA PHE A 32 -23.20 7.45 21.32
C PHE A 32 -22.48 6.38 20.49
N SER A 33 -23.09 5.19 20.36
CA SER A 33 -22.45 3.99 19.77
C SER A 33 -21.11 3.73 20.50
N SER A 34 -20.06 3.27 19.81
CA SER A 34 -18.75 3.00 20.40
C SER A 34 -18.03 4.24 20.96
N LYS A 35 -18.62 5.44 20.87
CA LYS A 35 -18.11 6.69 21.47
C LYS A 35 -18.80 7.04 22.78
N THR A 36 -19.63 6.14 23.30
CA THR A 36 -20.24 6.28 24.62
C THR A 36 -19.16 6.33 25.71
N PRO A 37 -19.21 7.31 26.64
CA PRO A 37 -18.39 7.31 27.84
C PRO A 37 -18.61 6.07 28.71
N TYR A 38 -17.55 5.56 29.33
CA TYR A 38 -17.62 4.29 30.06
C TYR A 38 -18.54 4.36 31.29
N GLU A 39 -18.58 5.52 31.94
CA GLU A 39 -19.39 5.75 33.15
C GLU A 39 -20.88 5.45 32.93
N PHE A 40 -21.39 5.58 31.71
CA PHE A 40 -22.80 5.32 31.40
C PHE A 40 -23.15 3.84 31.20
N VAL A 41 -22.14 2.96 31.10
CA VAL A 41 -22.33 1.55 30.75
C VAL A 41 -21.71 0.59 31.76
N ARG A 42 -20.74 1.05 32.55
CA ARG A 42 -20.04 0.20 33.51
C ARG A 42 -20.94 -0.28 34.64
N GLY A 43 -20.62 -1.45 35.17
CA GLY A 43 -20.99 -1.85 36.53
C GLY A 43 -19.96 -1.38 37.54
N ASP A 44 -19.94 -2.08 38.67
CA ASP A 44 -18.89 -1.97 39.66
C ASP A 44 -18.52 -3.37 40.11
N ILE A 45 -17.33 -3.85 39.73
CA ILE A 45 -16.92 -5.24 39.98
C ILE A 45 -16.89 -5.57 41.48
N ARG A 46 -16.78 -4.55 42.35
CA ARG A 46 -16.83 -4.71 43.81
C ARG A 46 -18.21 -5.16 44.31
N ASP A 47 -19.26 -4.80 43.58
CA ASP A 47 -20.65 -5.12 43.93
C ASP A 47 -21.15 -6.38 43.19
N SER A 48 -20.45 -6.81 42.13
CA SER A 48 -20.92 -7.86 41.23
C SER A 48 -19.94 -9.01 41.03
N VAL A 49 -18.91 -9.11 41.87
CA VAL A 49 -17.99 -10.25 41.89
C VAL A 49 -18.73 -11.54 42.24
N VAL A 50 -18.46 -12.61 41.50
CA VAL A 50 -18.99 -13.95 41.74
C VAL A 50 -17.84 -14.85 42.18
N ILE A 51 -17.77 -15.14 43.49
CA ILE A 51 -16.85 -16.11 44.07
C ILE A 51 -17.66 -17.03 44.98
N LYS A 52 -17.62 -18.34 44.68
CA LYS A 52 -18.29 -19.36 45.49
C LYS A 52 -17.56 -19.56 46.83
N PRO A 53 -18.28 -19.89 47.92
CA PRO A 53 -17.67 -20.33 49.18
C PRO A 53 -16.72 -21.52 48.92
N GLY A 54 -15.53 -21.50 49.52
CA GLY A 54 -14.50 -22.53 49.31
C GLY A 54 -13.70 -22.39 48.00
N CYS A 55 -13.95 -21.35 47.20
CA CYS A 55 -13.19 -21.07 45.98
C CYS A 55 -12.30 -19.83 46.13
N LYS A 56 -11.12 -19.88 45.51
CA LYS A 56 -10.19 -18.75 45.39
C LYS A 56 -9.88 -18.47 43.93
N THR A 57 -9.91 -17.20 43.52
CA THR A 57 -9.43 -16.78 42.19
C THR A 57 -7.93 -16.99 42.09
N ILE A 58 -7.50 -17.73 41.08
CA ILE A 58 -6.08 -18.07 40.86
C ILE A 58 -5.50 -17.46 39.57
N SER A 59 -6.35 -17.03 38.63
CA SER A 59 -5.91 -16.32 37.43
C SER A 59 -6.99 -15.38 36.91
N LEU A 60 -6.57 -14.25 36.34
CA LEU A 60 -7.42 -13.26 35.69
C LEU A 60 -6.99 -13.07 34.24
N TRP A 61 -7.91 -13.20 33.29
CA TRP A 61 -7.67 -12.90 31.88
C TRP A 61 -8.54 -11.71 31.45
N GLY A 62 -8.00 -10.80 30.65
CA GLY A 62 -8.71 -9.58 30.27
C GLY A 62 -8.46 -9.12 28.85
N LEU A 63 -9.51 -8.65 28.19
CA LEU A 63 -9.46 -7.87 26.95
C LEU A 63 -10.15 -6.53 27.18
N VAL A 64 -9.39 -5.45 27.14
CA VAL A 64 -9.81 -4.12 27.59
C VAL A 64 -9.65 -3.11 26.47
N ARG A 65 -10.69 -2.35 26.16
CA ARG A 65 -10.56 -1.22 25.22
C ARG A 65 -9.88 -0.04 25.88
N HIS A 66 -9.11 0.73 25.11
CA HIS A 66 -8.63 2.04 25.54
C HIS A 66 -9.75 2.96 26.09
N GLY A 67 -9.38 3.87 26.99
CA GLY A 67 -10.27 4.89 27.54
C GLY A 67 -10.70 5.94 26.50
N LYS A 68 -11.52 6.91 26.92
CA LYS A 68 -11.90 8.05 26.07
C LYS A 68 -10.66 8.70 25.44
N ARG A 69 -10.74 8.97 24.14
CA ARG A 69 -9.66 9.62 23.38
C ARG A 69 -10.19 10.78 22.55
N ASN A 70 -9.29 11.70 22.24
CA ASN A 70 -9.53 12.82 21.35
C ASN A 70 -9.81 12.31 19.92
N PRO A 71 -10.55 13.08 19.09
CA PRO A 71 -10.92 12.68 17.75
C PRO A 71 -9.69 12.45 16.84
N GLY A 72 -9.91 11.84 15.68
CA GLY A 72 -8.87 11.78 14.63
C GLY A 72 -8.90 13.01 13.73
N GLU A 73 -7.86 13.22 12.93
CA GLU A 73 -7.69 14.42 12.08
C GLU A 73 -8.94 14.73 11.24
N ASN A 74 -9.48 13.73 10.54
CA ASN A 74 -10.68 13.88 9.71
C ASN A 74 -11.94 14.32 10.47
N PHE A 75 -12.04 14.03 11.77
CA PHE A 75 -13.16 14.49 12.59
C PHE A 75 -12.94 15.93 13.07
N ILE A 76 -11.70 16.28 13.40
CA ILE A 76 -11.34 17.60 13.93
C ILE A 76 -11.67 18.69 12.93
N TYR A 77 -11.24 18.56 11.67
CA TYR A 77 -11.51 19.58 10.65
C TYR A 77 -13.02 19.84 10.49
N LYS A 78 -13.80 18.76 10.35
CA LYS A 78 -15.26 18.85 10.20
C LYS A 78 -15.96 19.42 11.44
N MET A 79 -15.50 19.04 12.63
CA MET A 79 -16.02 19.59 13.88
C MET A 79 -15.69 21.08 14.01
N LEU A 80 -14.46 21.50 13.67
CA LEU A 80 -14.05 22.90 13.68
C LEU A 80 -14.88 23.73 12.69
N ASP A 81 -15.06 23.24 11.46
CA ASP A 81 -15.91 23.89 10.46
C ASP A 81 -17.36 24.03 10.96
N ALA A 82 -17.89 23.01 11.65
CA ALA A 82 -19.23 23.06 12.22
C ALA A 82 -19.36 24.03 13.41
N THR A 83 -18.26 24.46 14.06
CA THR A 83 -18.34 25.39 15.20
C THR A 83 -18.90 26.76 14.80
N ILE A 84 -18.72 27.19 13.56
CA ILE A 84 -19.27 28.46 13.04
C ILE A 84 -20.80 28.51 13.13
N LEU A 85 -21.46 27.34 13.18
CA LEU A 85 -22.91 27.26 13.27
C LEU A 85 -23.46 27.89 14.55
N LYS A 86 -22.67 28.02 15.63
CA LYS A 86 -23.14 28.68 16.86
C LYS A 86 -23.50 30.15 16.65
N ASP A 87 -22.81 30.86 15.76
CA ASP A 87 -23.06 32.27 15.46
C ASP A 87 -24.34 32.44 14.62
N TYR A 88 -24.55 31.52 13.66
CA TYR A 88 -25.79 31.46 12.88
C TYR A 88 -26.99 31.13 13.76
N ILE A 89 -26.85 30.16 14.69
CA ILE A 89 -27.88 29.80 15.66
C ILE A 89 -28.24 30.99 16.54
N LYS A 90 -27.24 31.69 17.08
CA LYS A 90 -27.45 32.91 17.88
C LYS A 90 -28.19 33.98 17.10
N THR A 91 -27.75 34.26 15.88
CA THR A 91 -28.37 35.26 14.99
C THR A 91 -29.81 34.90 14.65
N SER A 92 -30.10 33.62 14.39
CA SER A 92 -31.45 33.15 14.13
C SER A 92 -32.36 33.28 15.35
N HIS A 93 -31.87 32.87 16.53
CA HIS A 93 -32.60 33.01 17.78
C HIS A 93 -32.92 34.48 18.11
N ASP A 94 -31.96 35.40 17.94
CA ASP A 94 -32.16 36.83 18.19
C ASP A 94 -33.19 37.47 17.27
N LYS A 95 -33.38 36.91 16.07
CA LYS A 95 -34.44 37.30 15.12
C LYS A 95 -35.79 36.67 15.44
N GLY A 96 -35.89 35.85 16.48
CA GLY A 96 -37.09 35.08 16.83
C GLY A 96 -37.34 33.86 15.94
N ASN A 97 -36.33 33.43 15.18
CA ASN A 97 -36.40 32.21 14.36
C ASN A 97 -35.95 30.99 15.17
N GLY A 98 -36.61 29.86 14.92
CA GLY A 98 -36.31 28.59 15.59
C GLY A 98 -37.04 28.41 16.92
N SER A 99 -36.68 27.37 17.66
CA SER A 99 -37.36 26.97 18.89
C SER A 99 -36.41 26.61 20.04
N MET A 100 -35.10 26.81 19.88
CA MET A 100 -34.16 26.70 21.00
C MET A 100 -34.48 27.72 22.08
N CYS A 101 -34.35 27.33 23.34
CA CYS A 101 -34.51 28.26 24.45
C CYS A 101 -33.25 29.13 24.64
N ALA A 102 -33.38 30.28 25.29
CA ALA A 102 -32.28 31.22 25.50
C ALA A 102 -31.07 30.58 26.21
N GLN A 103 -31.30 29.70 27.19
CA GLN A 103 -30.24 29.00 27.92
C GLN A 103 -29.43 28.07 27.02
N ASP A 104 -30.08 27.29 26.15
CA ASP A 104 -29.40 26.37 25.23
C ASP A 104 -28.50 27.16 24.26
N VAL A 105 -29.03 28.27 23.74
CA VAL A 105 -28.31 29.16 22.81
C VAL A 105 -27.14 29.86 23.50
N GLU A 106 -27.33 30.35 24.72
CA GLU A 106 -26.27 31.01 25.50
C GLU A 106 -25.14 30.04 25.85
N ASN A 107 -25.47 28.83 26.30
CA ASN A 107 -24.50 27.77 26.57
C ASN A 107 -23.70 27.39 25.32
N LEU A 108 -24.36 27.33 24.17
CA LEU A 108 -23.72 27.02 22.89
C LEU A 108 -22.81 28.17 22.42
N TYR A 109 -23.28 29.42 22.52
CA TYR A 109 -22.53 30.59 22.09
C TYR A 109 -21.26 30.80 22.95
N ASN A 110 -21.41 30.65 24.27
CA ASN A 110 -20.33 30.75 25.24
C ASN A 110 -19.42 29.52 25.27
N TRP A 111 -19.73 28.47 24.50
CA TRP A 111 -18.85 27.32 24.39
C TRP A 111 -17.54 27.74 23.70
N ILE A 112 -16.43 27.46 24.40
CA ILE A 112 -15.07 27.70 23.93
C ILE A 112 -14.43 26.39 23.49
N ILE A 113 -13.52 26.48 22.51
CA ILE A 113 -12.78 25.34 22.01
C ILE A 113 -11.87 24.81 23.13
N ASP A 114 -12.03 23.53 23.45
CA ASP A 114 -11.11 22.82 24.33
C ASP A 114 -9.80 22.51 23.60
N GLU A 115 -8.72 23.20 23.92
CA GLU A 115 -7.46 23.07 23.18
C GLU A 115 -6.93 21.62 23.20
N ASP A 116 -7.14 20.87 24.29
CA ASP A 116 -6.70 19.47 24.36
C ASP A 116 -7.43 18.61 23.33
N THR A 117 -8.77 18.62 23.34
CA THR A 117 -9.61 17.83 22.41
C THR A 117 -9.26 18.07 20.95
N PHE A 118 -8.95 19.32 20.56
CA PHE A 118 -8.76 19.70 19.16
C PHE A 118 -7.30 19.80 18.69
N ARG A 119 -6.31 19.91 19.59
CA ARG A 119 -4.87 19.92 19.21
C ARG A 119 -4.20 18.57 19.42
N ASN A 120 -4.60 17.81 20.44
CA ASN A 120 -3.94 16.55 20.79
C ASN A 120 -4.63 15.37 20.10
N VAL A 121 -4.50 15.32 18.78
CA VAL A 121 -5.17 14.34 17.92
C VAL A 121 -4.79 12.91 18.33
N HIS A 122 -5.79 12.02 18.36
CA HIS A 122 -5.62 10.62 18.76
C HIS A 122 -5.13 10.36 20.20
N GLN A 123 -4.83 11.38 21.00
CA GLN A 123 -4.36 11.21 22.38
C GLN A 123 -5.49 10.75 23.30
N ILE A 124 -5.15 10.06 24.38
CA ILE A 124 -6.11 9.75 25.44
C ILE A 124 -6.52 11.07 26.10
N ALA A 125 -7.83 11.27 26.28
CA ALA A 125 -8.34 12.43 26.98
C ALA A 125 -8.09 12.27 28.49
N LYS A 126 -8.08 13.37 29.24
CA LYS A 126 -7.93 13.33 30.70
C LYS A 126 -8.95 12.38 31.35
N GLU A 127 -10.21 12.50 30.94
CA GLU A 127 -11.31 11.66 31.43
C GLU A 127 -11.09 10.19 31.06
N GLY A 128 -10.52 9.93 29.88
CA GLY A 128 -10.20 8.57 29.46
C GLY A 128 -9.11 7.94 30.33
N TYR A 129 -8.11 8.72 30.73
CA TYR A 129 -7.09 8.25 31.66
C TYR A 129 -7.68 7.97 33.05
N GLU A 130 -8.58 8.83 33.53
CA GLU A 130 -9.32 8.64 34.79
C GLU A 130 -10.25 7.44 34.75
N GLU A 131 -10.94 7.19 33.63
CA GLU A 131 -11.76 5.98 33.40
C GLU A 131 -10.92 4.71 33.57
N MET A 132 -9.72 4.68 32.96
CA MET A 132 -8.81 3.53 33.05
C MET A 132 -8.24 3.36 34.45
N ALA A 133 -7.88 4.46 35.14
CA ALA A 133 -7.44 4.41 36.53
C ALA A 133 -8.56 3.94 37.48
N GLY A 134 -9.79 4.39 37.27
CA GLY A 134 -10.94 3.90 38.01
C GLY A 134 -11.17 2.40 37.80
N LEU A 135 -11.04 1.93 36.56
CA LEU A 135 -11.13 0.51 36.23
C LEU A 135 -10.05 -0.30 36.96
N GLY A 136 -8.78 0.14 36.90
CA GLY A 136 -7.68 -0.51 37.61
C GLY A 136 -7.91 -0.58 39.12
N HIS A 137 -8.40 0.51 39.72
CA HIS A 137 -8.71 0.59 41.14
C HIS A 137 -9.79 -0.40 41.57
N ARG A 138 -10.89 -0.49 40.81
CA ARG A 138 -11.98 -1.41 41.15
C ARG A 138 -11.55 -2.88 41.02
N PHE A 139 -10.77 -3.21 39.99
CA PHE A 139 -10.23 -4.57 39.84
C PHE A 139 -9.19 -4.92 40.90
N SER A 140 -8.30 -3.99 41.28
CA SER A 140 -7.32 -4.26 42.34
C SER A 140 -7.96 -4.34 43.73
N ALA A 141 -9.10 -3.66 43.96
CA ALA A 141 -9.85 -3.79 45.20
C ALA A 141 -10.43 -5.21 45.40
N VAL A 142 -10.79 -5.90 44.31
CA VAL A 142 -11.35 -7.26 44.36
C VAL A 142 -10.27 -8.33 44.22
N PHE A 143 -9.35 -8.18 43.25
CA PHE A 143 -8.33 -9.17 42.92
C PHE A 143 -6.93 -8.75 43.38
N LYS A 144 -6.86 -8.20 44.59
CA LYS A 144 -5.65 -7.63 45.19
C LYS A 144 -4.45 -8.59 45.13
N ASP A 145 -4.67 -9.85 45.51
CA ASP A 145 -3.65 -10.91 45.53
C ASP A 145 -3.03 -11.19 44.16
N LEU A 146 -3.80 -10.99 43.08
CA LEU A 146 -3.35 -11.25 41.72
C LEU A 146 -2.67 -10.04 41.09
N LEU A 147 -3.19 -8.82 41.34
CA LEU A 147 -2.78 -7.62 40.62
C LEU A 147 -1.69 -6.80 41.34
N ILE A 148 -1.73 -6.74 42.68
CA ILE A 148 -0.74 -5.93 43.44
C ILE A 148 0.51 -6.75 43.74
N ASN A 149 0.36 -8.01 44.13
CA ASN A 149 1.45 -8.88 44.56
C ASN A 149 1.97 -9.77 43.42
N ALA A 150 1.95 -9.26 42.19
CA ALA A 150 2.32 -10.04 41.02
C ALA A 150 3.84 -10.11 40.85
N ASP A 151 4.37 -11.32 40.64
CA ASP A 151 5.78 -11.53 40.26
C ASP A 151 5.96 -11.15 38.78
N GLU A 152 7.04 -10.44 38.43
CA GLU A 152 7.38 -10.04 37.05
C GLU A 152 7.33 -11.21 36.05
N ASN A 153 7.63 -12.44 36.48
CA ASN A 153 7.58 -13.61 35.61
C ASN A 153 6.20 -14.25 35.47
N ASN A 154 5.21 -13.78 36.23
CA ASN A 154 3.93 -14.47 36.43
C ASN A 154 2.71 -13.67 35.95
N TYR A 155 2.91 -12.64 35.12
CA TYR A 155 1.81 -11.94 34.44
C TYR A 155 2.11 -11.61 32.98
N THR A 156 1.08 -11.16 32.26
CA THR A 156 1.18 -10.54 30.93
C THR A 156 0.39 -9.24 30.94
N LEU A 157 1.02 -8.15 30.55
CA LEU A 157 0.33 -6.87 30.38
C LEU A 157 0.76 -6.26 29.04
N ARG A 158 -0.16 -6.21 28.07
CA ARG A 158 0.17 -5.83 26.69
C ARG A 158 -0.86 -4.90 26.09
N SER A 159 -0.42 -4.03 25.20
CA SER A 159 -1.31 -3.17 24.42
C SER A 159 -1.05 -3.29 22.92
N ALA A 160 -2.10 -3.17 22.12
CA ALA A 160 -1.97 -2.88 20.71
C ALA A 160 -1.21 -1.56 20.48
N TYR A 161 -0.67 -1.37 19.27
CA TYR A 161 0.14 -0.20 18.92
C TYR A 161 -0.64 1.12 19.01
N GLY A 162 -0.04 2.12 19.68
CA GLY A 162 -0.52 3.50 19.70
C GLY A 162 -0.38 4.16 21.08
N HIS A 163 0.09 5.41 21.12
CA HIS A 163 0.37 6.12 22.38
C HIS A 163 -0.85 6.24 23.31
N TRP A 164 -2.07 6.39 22.78
CA TRP A 164 -3.28 6.44 23.62
C TRP A 164 -3.63 5.10 24.28
N LEU A 165 -3.24 3.99 23.66
CA LEU A 165 -3.40 2.65 24.23
C LEU A 165 -2.37 2.43 25.33
N GLU A 166 -1.11 2.77 25.08
CA GLU A 166 -0.04 2.75 26.09
C GLU A 166 -0.41 3.61 27.30
N ASN A 167 -0.92 4.83 27.07
CA ASN A 167 -1.36 5.71 28.14
C ASN A 167 -2.63 5.22 28.84
N SER A 168 -3.50 4.46 28.15
CA SER A 168 -4.62 3.76 28.80
C SER A 168 -4.13 2.67 29.75
N VAL A 169 -3.10 1.92 29.36
CA VAL A 169 -2.48 0.92 30.24
C VAL A 169 -1.84 1.59 31.44
N LYS A 170 -1.13 2.70 31.26
CA LYS A 170 -0.57 3.49 32.37
C LYS A 170 -1.66 3.98 33.33
N GLY A 171 -2.80 4.44 32.81
CA GLY A 171 -3.95 4.81 33.63
C GLY A 171 -4.44 3.63 34.47
N PHE A 172 -4.62 2.47 33.85
CA PHE A 172 -5.01 1.24 34.54
C PHE A 172 -4.01 0.79 35.61
N ILE A 173 -2.70 0.78 35.31
CA ILE A 173 -1.62 0.47 36.27
C ILE A 173 -1.66 1.43 37.46
N LYS A 174 -1.80 2.74 37.20
CA LYS A 174 -1.95 3.74 38.26
C LYS A 174 -3.15 3.43 39.15
N GLY A 175 -4.26 3.02 38.56
CA GLY A 175 -5.45 2.55 39.25
C GLY A 175 -5.20 1.33 40.14
N ILE A 176 -4.43 0.36 39.65
CA ILE A 176 -4.05 -0.83 40.42
C ILE A 176 -3.28 -0.42 41.68
N GLY A 177 -2.45 0.62 41.59
CA GLY A 177 -1.57 1.08 42.67
C GLY A 177 -0.23 0.34 42.71
N ASN A 178 0.17 -0.30 41.60
CA ASN A 178 1.46 -0.95 41.45
C ASN A 178 2.18 -0.45 40.19
N GLU A 179 2.94 0.64 40.31
CA GLU A 179 3.65 1.25 39.17
C GLU A 179 4.87 0.45 38.69
N SER A 180 5.27 -0.63 39.39
CA SER A 180 6.37 -1.50 38.94
C SER A 180 5.95 -2.48 37.83
N LEU A 181 4.66 -2.56 37.50
CA LEU A 181 4.17 -3.43 36.44
C LEU A 181 4.74 -3.01 35.08
N ILE A 182 5.38 -3.95 34.39
CA ILE A 182 6.01 -3.75 33.09
C ILE A 182 5.00 -4.11 32.00
N VAL A 183 4.90 -3.25 30.98
CA VAL A 183 4.08 -3.50 29.79
C VAL A 183 4.97 -4.14 28.72
N ASP A 184 4.66 -5.36 28.27
CA ASP A 184 5.47 -6.00 27.25
C ASP A 184 5.35 -5.23 25.92
N LYS A 185 6.49 -5.03 25.26
CA LYS A 185 6.54 -4.34 23.97
C LYS A 185 5.78 -5.13 22.90
N SER A 186 4.87 -4.46 22.18
CA SER A 186 4.19 -5.06 21.04
C SER A 186 5.18 -5.31 19.89
N ASN A 187 5.41 -6.58 19.55
CA ASN A 187 6.13 -6.95 18.32
C ASN A 187 5.16 -6.82 17.14
N LYS A 188 5.61 -6.19 16.04
CA LYS A 188 4.82 -5.93 14.81
C LYS A 188 4.36 -7.20 14.05
N SER A 189 4.35 -8.37 14.68
CA SER A 189 3.93 -9.66 14.11
C SER A 189 2.70 -10.21 14.83
N TYR A 190 1.59 -10.40 14.09
CA TYR A 190 0.42 -11.22 14.46
C TYR A 190 -0.09 -11.09 15.91
N ASP A 191 -0.26 -9.86 16.39
CA ASP A 191 -0.53 -9.61 17.79
C ASP A 191 -1.99 -9.90 18.21
N ILE A 192 -2.21 -10.59 19.33
CA ILE A 192 -3.52 -11.05 19.85
C ILE A 192 -4.54 -9.89 19.97
N MET A 193 -4.06 -8.69 20.27
CA MET A 193 -4.91 -7.51 20.47
C MET A 193 -5.45 -6.91 19.17
N ALA A 194 -4.79 -7.08 18.01
CA ALA A 194 -5.25 -6.46 16.75
C ALA A 194 -4.76 -7.20 15.49
N PRO A 195 -4.93 -8.54 15.39
CA PRO A 195 -4.37 -9.34 14.30
C PRO A 195 -4.95 -8.96 12.92
N TYR A 196 -6.14 -8.36 12.90
CA TYR A 196 -6.82 -7.89 11.70
C TYR A 196 -6.14 -6.67 11.05
N GLU A 197 -5.40 -5.84 11.80
CA GLU A 197 -4.72 -4.65 11.27
C GLU A 197 -3.58 -5.01 10.31
N SER A 198 -3.00 -6.21 10.44
CA SER A 198 -1.97 -6.74 9.54
C SER A 198 -2.49 -7.66 8.44
N CYS A 199 -3.79 -7.98 8.42
CA CYS A 199 -4.36 -8.91 7.45
C CYS A 199 -4.92 -8.19 6.22
N ASN A 200 -4.37 -8.45 5.03
CA ASN A 200 -4.88 -7.79 3.82
C ASN A 200 -6.29 -8.11 3.47
N TYR A 201 -6.68 -9.35 3.67
CA TYR A 201 -8.02 -9.77 3.32
C TYR A 201 -9.02 -8.90 4.09
N TYR A 202 -8.76 -8.67 5.38
CA TYR A 202 -9.53 -7.73 6.19
C TYR A 202 -9.35 -6.27 5.74
N MET A 203 -8.11 -5.83 5.49
CA MET A 203 -7.84 -4.44 5.11
C MET A 203 -8.49 -4.05 3.78
N LYS A 204 -8.42 -4.91 2.75
CA LYS A 204 -9.01 -4.68 1.43
C LYS A 204 -10.50 -5.01 1.40
N GLY A 205 -10.88 -6.20 1.88
CA GLY A 205 -12.24 -6.72 1.79
C GLY A 205 -13.21 -6.11 2.80
N VAL A 206 -12.69 -5.52 3.89
CA VAL A 206 -13.51 -4.97 4.96
C VAL A 206 -13.22 -3.49 5.24
N LYS A 207 -11.98 -3.12 5.60
CA LYS A 207 -11.67 -1.75 6.06
C LYS A 207 -11.72 -0.73 4.93
N GLN A 208 -11.23 -1.09 3.73
CA GLN A 208 -11.16 -0.24 2.53
C GLN A 208 -12.29 -0.51 1.54
N ASN A 209 -13.13 -1.52 1.78
CA ASN A 209 -14.23 -1.87 0.90
C ASN A 209 -15.42 -0.92 1.15
N PRO A 210 -15.82 -0.09 0.16
CA PRO A 210 -16.96 0.82 0.32
C PRO A 210 -18.28 0.07 0.57
N ASP A 211 -18.44 -1.15 0.06
CA ASP A 211 -19.68 -1.93 0.20
C ASP A 211 -20.03 -2.25 1.65
N ILE A 212 -19.02 -2.35 2.52
CA ILE A 212 -19.20 -2.56 3.97
C ILE A 212 -19.95 -1.41 4.62
N TYR A 213 -19.84 -0.21 4.05
CA TYR A 213 -20.47 1.00 4.55
C TYR A 213 -21.79 1.31 3.83
N ARG A 214 -22.29 0.42 2.96
CA ARG A 214 -23.52 0.64 2.19
C ARG A 214 -24.74 0.88 3.09
N GLU A 215 -24.96 0.03 4.09
CA GLU A 215 -26.10 0.19 5.02
C GLU A 215 -26.03 1.47 5.87
N PRO A 216 -24.91 1.80 6.55
CA PRO A 216 -24.85 3.06 7.29
C PRO A 216 -24.94 4.29 6.39
N THR A 217 -24.45 4.26 5.14
CA THR A 217 -24.63 5.34 4.16
C THR A 217 -26.08 5.44 3.71
N LYS A 218 -26.70 4.32 3.32
CA LYS A 218 -28.12 4.25 2.92
C LYS A 218 -29.05 4.76 4.01
N TYR A 219 -28.74 4.50 5.29
CA TYR A 219 -29.56 4.98 6.40
C TYR A 219 -29.64 6.52 6.48
N GLN A 220 -28.65 7.24 5.96
CA GLN A 220 -28.66 8.70 5.91
C GLN A 220 -29.64 9.26 4.87
N ASP A 221 -30.16 8.43 3.98
CA ASP A 221 -31.19 8.79 3.00
C ASP A 221 -32.59 8.38 3.46
N MET A 222 -32.71 7.71 4.62
CA MET A 222 -33.99 7.23 5.15
C MET A 222 -34.74 8.32 5.91
N ASN A 223 -36.07 8.21 5.92
CA ASN A 223 -36.97 9.20 6.54
C ASN A 223 -36.62 9.51 8.01
N GLU A 224 -36.14 8.53 8.79
CA GLU A 224 -35.74 8.78 10.19
C GLU A 224 -34.60 9.80 10.28
N PHE A 225 -33.54 9.65 9.47
CA PHE A 225 -32.40 10.57 9.46
C PHE A 225 -32.77 11.92 8.84
N LEU A 226 -33.54 11.91 7.74
CA LEU A 226 -34.02 13.14 7.12
C LEU A 226 -34.89 13.96 8.09
N SER A 227 -35.68 13.29 8.92
CA SER A 227 -36.47 13.94 9.98
C SER A 227 -35.58 14.52 11.09
N VAL A 228 -34.46 13.89 11.43
CA VAL A 228 -33.46 14.48 12.36
C VAL A 228 -32.93 15.78 11.79
N LYS A 229 -32.54 15.79 10.51
CA LYS A 229 -32.03 16.98 9.82
C LYS A 229 -33.06 18.11 9.81
N ASP A 230 -34.31 17.80 9.46
CA ASP A 230 -35.42 18.77 9.47
C ASP A 230 -35.71 19.34 10.86
N ARG A 231 -35.76 18.47 11.88
CA ARG A 231 -35.94 18.90 13.28
C ARG A 231 -34.83 19.80 13.77
N ILE A 232 -33.57 19.49 13.46
CA ILE A 232 -32.41 20.30 13.85
C ILE A 232 -32.43 21.65 13.13
N GLN A 233 -32.71 21.68 11.83
CA GLN A 233 -32.81 22.93 11.06
C GLN A 233 -33.95 23.81 11.58
N THR A 234 -35.13 23.22 11.83
CA THR A 234 -36.28 23.92 12.40
C THR A 234 -35.98 24.42 13.81
N ARG A 235 -35.37 23.60 14.67
CA ARG A 235 -35.02 23.98 16.05
C ARG A 235 -34.03 25.14 16.07
N THR A 236 -33.00 25.09 15.24
CA THR A 236 -31.95 26.12 15.19
C THR A 236 -32.38 27.42 14.49
N GLY A 237 -33.43 27.38 13.65
CA GLY A 237 -33.89 28.53 12.89
C GLY A 237 -32.92 28.97 11.78
N ILE A 238 -31.97 28.12 11.39
CA ILE A 238 -31.02 28.41 10.30
C ILE A 238 -31.78 28.44 8.97
N ASN A 239 -31.53 29.49 8.17
CA ASN A 239 -32.28 29.80 6.95
C ASN A 239 -31.71 29.17 5.66
N TYR A 240 -30.78 28.23 5.79
CA TYR A 240 -30.24 27.44 4.68
C TYR A 240 -30.27 25.95 5.00
N THR A 241 -30.22 25.13 3.96
CA THR A 241 -30.30 23.67 4.08
C THR A 241 -29.04 23.10 4.69
N LEU A 242 -29.15 22.45 5.87
CA LEU A 242 -28.04 21.74 6.50
C LEU A 242 -27.69 20.48 5.70
N THR A 243 -26.42 20.18 5.48
CA THR A 243 -26.00 18.93 4.80
C THR A 243 -25.95 17.74 5.77
N ASN A 244 -25.91 16.51 5.26
CA ASN A 244 -25.70 15.31 6.09
C ASN A 244 -24.37 15.39 6.86
N GLU A 245 -23.36 16.03 6.25
CA GLU A 245 -22.08 16.32 6.88
C GLU A 245 -22.22 17.34 8.02
N ASN A 246 -23.04 18.39 7.88
CA ASN A 246 -23.30 19.31 8.99
C ASN A 246 -23.93 18.57 10.19
N ILE A 247 -24.97 17.76 9.97
CA ILE A 247 -25.66 17.03 11.05
C ILE A 247 -24.72 16.03 11.75
N THR A 248 -23.93 15.28 10.98
CA THR A 248 -22.97 14.32 11.56
C THR A 248 -21.84 15.02 12.32
N SER A 249 -21.37 16.17 11.85
CA SER A 249 -20.34 16.98 12.52
C SER A 249 -20.84 17.61 13.83
N LEU A 250 -22.09 18.08 13.86
CA LEU A 250 -22.76 18.56 15.10
C LEU A 250 -22.91 17.43 16.13
N TYR A 251 -23.23 16.21 15.67
CA TYR A 251 -23.29 15.04 16.53
C TYR A 251 -21.90 14.64 17.05
N ASP A 252 -20.86 14.76 16.22
CA ASP A 252 -19.47 14.58 16.62
C ASP A 252 -19.03 15.60 17.69
N LEU A 253 -19.38 16.88 17.52
CA LEU A 253 -19.20 17.92 18.54
C LEU A 253 -19.86 17.51 19.86
N CYS A 254 -21.14 17.11 19.85
CA CYS A 254 -21.84 16.64 21.04
C CYS A 254 -21.10 15.48 21.74
N ARG A 255 -20.79 14.40 21.02
CA ARG A 255 -20.28 13.18 21.66
C ARG A 255 -18.82 13.24 22.10
N TYR A 256 -17.96 13.99 21.40
CA TYR A 256 -16.55 14.10 21.78
C TYR A 256 -16.30 15.13 22.88
N THR A 257 -17.07 16.21 22.91
CA THR A 257 -16.95 17.25 23.94
C THR A 257 -17.80 16.96 25.19
N SER A 258 -18.60 15.89 25.17
CA SER A 258 -19.25 15.36 26.36
C SER A 258 -18.22 14.67 27.27
N SER A 259 -18.08 15.15 28.50
CA SER A 259 -17.09 14.63 29.45
C SER A 259 -17.41 13.20 29.90
N GLY A 260 -18.69 12.87 30.10
CA GLY A 260 -19.12 11.60 30.71
C GLY A 260 -18.82 11.51 32.21
N THR A 261 -17.61 11.89 32.62
CA THR A 261 -17.22 12.11 34.02
C THR A 261 -17.80 13.44 34.52
N HIS A 262 -18.12 13.55 35.82
CA HIS A 262 -18.75 14.76 36.40
C HIS A 262 -20.13 15.16 35.86
N LYS A 263 -20.81 14.31 35.06
CA LYS A 263 -22.15 14.56 34.48
C LYS A 263 -22.26 15.87 33.65
N LYS A 264 -21.15 16.40 33.11
CA LYS A 264 -21.18 17.59 32.24
C LYS A 264 -21.43 17.17 30.79
N PHE A 265 -22.62 17.46 30.29
CA PHE A 265 -22.97 17.28 28.88
C PHE A 265 -22.37 18.41 28.02
N SER A 266 -22.16 18.11 26.73
CA SER A 266 -21.77 19.13 25.78
C SER A 266 -22.95 20.05 25.44
N PRO A 267 -22.78 21.38 25.37
CA PRO A 267 -23.82 22.29 24.89
C PRO A 267 -24.33 21.93 23.48
N TRP A 268 -23.45 21.36 22.66
CA TRP A 268 -23.80 20.87 21.32
C TRP A 268 -24.83 19.73 21.34
N CYS A 269 -24.97 19.00 22.45
CA CYS A 269 -26.01 17.97 22.59
C CYS A 269 -27.42 18.53 22.70
N ALA A 270 -27.59 19.81 23.09
CA ALA A 270 -28.90 20.47 23.18
C ALA A 270 -29.55 20.74 21.80
N LEU A 271 -28.83 20.45 20.71
CA LEU A 271 -29.36 20.46 19.35
C LEU A 271 -30.21 19.23 19.04
N PHE A 272 -30.03 18.14 19.79
CA PHE A 272 -30.63 16.84 19.51
C PHE A 272 -31.65 16.47 20.60
N SER A 273 -32.81 15.98 20.19
CA SER A 273 -33.73 15.29 21.11
C SER A 273 -33.23 13.89 21.44
N THR A 274 -33.84 13.24 22.43
CA THR A 274 -33.57 11.83 22.76
C THR A 274 -33.74 10.92 21.55
N GLU A 275 -34.78 11.12 20.75
CA GLU A 275 -35.02 10.28 19.57
C GLU A 275 -33.99 10.53 18.47
N ASP A 276 -33.53 11.78 18.31
CA ASP A 276 -32.46 12.11 17.37
C ASP A 276 -31.15 11.37 17.74
N ILE A 277 -30.78 11.35 19.02
CA ILE A 277 -29.56 10.65 19.46
C ILE A 277 -29.67 9.13 19.20
N LYS A 278 -30.85 8.50 19.36
CA LYS A 278 -31.02 7.08 19.03
C LYS A 278 -30.83 6.79 17.54
N VAL A 279 -31.36 7.65 16.66
CA VAL A 279 -31.14 7.56 15.21
C VAL A 279 -29.65 7.69 14.90
N MET A 280 -28.97 8.67 15.50
CA MET A 280 -27.53 8.89 15.30
C MET A 280 -26.67 7.75 15.87
N GLU A 281 -27.07 7.14 16.98
CA GLU A 281 -26.44 5.94 17.54
C GLU A 281 -26.54 4.76 16.57
N TYR A 282 -27.70 4.56 15.95
CA TYR A 282 -27.96 3.43 15.06
C TYR A 282 -27.06 3.43 13.81
N ILE A 283 -26.70 4.61 13.27
CA ILE A 283 -25.67 4.73 12.20
C ILE A 283 -24.35 4.08 12.65
N GLY A 284 -23.96 4.34 13.90
CA GLY A 284 -22.76 3.75 14.49
C GLY A 284 -22.89 2.25 14.68
N ASP A 285 -24.05 1.77 15.12
CA ASP A 285 -24.33 0.33 15.26
C ASP A 285 -24.27 -0.40 13.92
N LEU A 286 -24.89 0.14 12.85
CA LEU A 286 -24.80 -0.39 11.50
C LEU A 286 -23.34 -0.47 11.03
N ARG A 287 -22.56 0.59 11.23
CA ARG A 287 -21.14 0.61 10.89
C ARG A 287 -20.36 -0.47 11.64
N HIS A 288 -20.58 -0.63 12.94
CA HIS A 288 -19.90 -1.66 13.73
C HIS A 288 -20.37 -3.09 13.37
N TYR A 289 -21.66 -3.27 13.11
CA TYR A 289 -22.26 -4.55 12.74
C TYR A 289 -21.67 -5.10 11.44
N TYR A 290 -21.65 -4.28 10.38
CA TYR A 290 -21.15 -4.69 9.07
C TYR A 290 -19.63 -4.73 8.99
N ARG A 291 -18.93 -3.82 9.65
CA ARG A 291 -17.46 -3.80 9.61
C ARG A 291 -16.82 -4.80 10.56
N ASN A 292 -17.23 -4.84 11.82
CA ASN A 292 -16.49 -5.54 12.88
C ASN A 292 -17.22 -6.77 13.43
N SER A 293 -18.47 -7.04 13.03
CA SER A 293 -19.29 -8.13 13.58
C SER A 293 -19.95 -9.00 12.50
N TYR A 294 -21.18 -9.46 12.74
CA TYR A 294 -21.91 -10.49 11.99
C TYR A 294 -22.17 -10.15 10.53
N GLY A 295 -22.15 -8.87 10.14
CA GLY A 295 -22.29 -8.49 8.74
C GLY A 295 -21.07 -8.84 7.87
N THR A 296 -19.95 -9.22 8.48
CA THR A 296 -18.73 -9.65 7.80
C THR A 296 -18.20 -10.98 8.36
N PRO A 297 -18.24 -12.09 7.60
CA PRO A 297 -17.92 -13.42 8.10
C PRO A 297 -16.51 -13.60 8.70
N VAL A 298 -15.50 -12.89 8.18
CA VAL A 298 -14.10 -13.03 8.63
C VAL A 298 -13.89 -12.57 10.09
N ASN A 299 -14.76 -11.70 10.61
CA ASN A 299 -14.67 -11.22 11.99
C ASN A 299 -14.75 -12.35 13.02
N LYS A 300 -15.56 -13.37 12.72
CA LYS A 300 -15.66 -14.58 13.53
C LYS A 300 -14.32 -15.31 13.65
N ILE A 301 -13.46 -15.25 12.62
CA ILE A 301 -12.15 -15.92 12.61
C ILE A 301 -11.18 -15.18 13.52
N PHE A 302 -11.06 -13.86 13.37
CA PHE A 302 -10.17 -13.06 14.22
C PHE A 302 -10.56 -13.12 15.69
N GLY A 303 -11.86 -13.13 15.99
CA GLY A 303 -12.35 -13.25 17.37
C GLY A 303 -11.95 -14.55 18.07
N ARG A 304 -11.57 -15.61 17.34
CA ARG A 304 -11.09 -16.86 17.94
C ARG A 304 -9.72 -16.71 18.56
N ILE A 305 -8.88 -15.82 18.04
CA ILE A 305 -7.47 -15.73 18.46
C ILE A 305 -7.36 -15.38 19.95
N PRO A 306 -8.02 -14.33 20.49
CA PRO A 306 -8.01 -14.08 21.93
C PRO A 306 -8.71 -15.18 22.76
N LEU A 307 -9.73 -15.84 22.20
CA LEU A 307 -10.45 -16.91 22.91
C LEU A 307 -9.61 -18.18 23.06
N THR A 308 -8.77 -18.49 22.08
CA THR A 308 -7.80 -19.58 22.16
C THR A 308 -6.75 -19.28 23.24
N ASP A 309 -6.23 -18.05 23.27
CA ASP A 309 -5.29 -17.62 24.32
C ASP A 309 -5.92 -17.68 25.73
N LEU A 310 -7.18 -17.27 25.89
CA LEU A 310 -7.94 -17.43 27.14
C LEU A 310 -8.00 -18.89 27.59
N LEU A 311 -8.37 -19.81 26.68
CA LEU A 311 -8.46 -21.24 26.97
C LEU A 311 -7.09 -21.81 27.38
N GLU A 312 -6.04 -21.53 26.61
CA GLU A 312 -4.69 -22.01 26.87
C GLU A 312 -4.13 -21.47 28.19
N THR A 313 -4.34 -20.18 28.47
CA THR A 313 -3.93 -19.54 29.73
C THR A 313 -4.54 -20.25 30.94
N PHE A 314 -5.84 -20.56 30.87
CA PHE A 314 -6.53 -21.22 31.98
C PHE A 314 -6.19 -22.70 32.11
N ILE A 315 -5.98 -23.42 31.00
CA ILE A 315 -5.46 -24.80 31.03
C ILE A 315 -4.09 -24.84 31.71
N ASN A 316 -3.18 -23.93 31.32
CA ASN A 316 -1.85 -23.85 31.92
C ASN A 316 -1.92 -23.52 33.42
N THR A 317 -2.81 -22.61 33.82
CA THR A 317 -3.01 -22.26 35.23
C THR A 317 -3.56 -23.42 36.04
N LYS A 318 -4.56 -24.14 35.51
CA LYS A 318 -5.10 -25.35 36.12
C LYS A 318 -4.00 -26.41 36.35
N ASN A 319 -3.06 -26.51 35.42
CA ASN A 319 -1.91 -27.43 35.48
C ASN A 319 -0.71 -26.90 36.30
N GLY A 320 -0.86 -25.78 37.02
CA GLY A 320 0.18 -25.22 37.88
C GLY A 320 1.30 -24.47 37.16
N LYS A 321 1.15 -24.15 35.87
CA LYS A 321 2.13 -23.46 35.02
C LYS A 321 1.63 -22.11 34.45
N GLY A 322 0.53 -21.59 34.96
CA GLY A 322 -0.13 -20.41 34.41
C GLY A 322 0.14 -19.13 35.19
N LYS A 323 -0.29 -18.02 34.59
CA LYS A 323 -0.06 -16.65 35.06
C LYS A 323 -1.11 -16.18 36.06
N GLN A 324 -0.72 -15.35 37.02
CA GLN A 324 -1.64 -14.65 37.94
C GLN A 324 -2.63 -13.76 37.17
N PHE A 325 -2.15 -13.04 36.15
CA PHE A 325 -3.04 -12.37 35.21
C PHE A 325 -2.45 -12.20 33.82
N THR A 326 -3.34 -12.12 32.82
CA THR A 326 -3.02 -11.80 31.42
C THR A 326 -4.04 -10.78 30.93
N ILE A 327 -3.61 -9.53 30.71
CA ILE A 327 -4.52 -8.45 30.29
C ILE A 327 -4.00 -7.79 29.01
N TYR A 328 -4.89 -7.71 28.02
CA TYR A 328 -4.65 -7.19 26.69
C TYR A 328 -5.46 -5.92 26.45
N PHE A 329 -4.80 -4.83 26.03
CA PHE A 329 -5.45 -3.58 25.68
C PHE A 329 -5.62 -3.43 24.16
N THR A 330 -6.84 -3.16 23.71
CA THR A 330 -7.25 -3.22 22.30
C THR A 330 -8.23 -2.10 21.88
N HIS A 331 -8.74 -2.19 20.66
CA HIS A 331 -9.79 -1.34 20.10
C HIS A 331 -11.16 -2.03 20.16
N ALA A 332 -12.24 -1.23 20.01
CA ALA A 332 -13.60 -1.74 19.88
C ALA A 332 -13.73 -2.84 18.81
N THR A 333 -13.00 -2.72 17.70
CA THR A 333 -13.03 -3.71 16.61
C THR A 333 -12.66 -5.12 17.08
N MET A 334 -11.63 -5.29 17.91
CA MET A 334 -11.27 -6.63 18.40
C MET A 334 -12.32 -7.18 19.36
N MET A 335 -12.87 -6.33 20.23
CA MET A 335 -13.94 -6.74 21.14
C MET A 335 -15.19 -7.19 20.36
N ASP A 336 -15.61 -6.42 19.35
CA ASP A 336 -16.73 -6.75 18.47
C ASP A 336 -16.50 -8.14 17.80
N MET A 337 -15.28 -8.41 17.34
CA MET A 337 -14.90 -9.71 16.75
C MET A 337 -14.97 -10.86 17.76
N VAL A 338 -14.49 -10.66 19.00
CA VAL A 338 -14.58 -11.68 20.07
C VAL A 338 -16.03 -11.99 20.41
N TYR A 339 -16.89 -10.97 20.55
CA TYR A 339 -18.32 -11.18 20.79
C TYR A 339 -18.99 -11.92 19.65
N THR A 340 -18.57 -11.65 18.41
CA THR A 340 -19.04 -12.34 17.21
C THR A 340 -18.61 -13.81 17.19
N ALA A 341 -17.39 -14.11 17.64
CA ALA A 341 -16.90 -15.48 17.78
C ALA A 341 -17.68 -16.27 18.84
N LEU A 342 -17.99 -15.64 19.97
CA LEU A 342 -18.82 -16.19 21.04
C LEU A 342 -20.32 -16.27 20.71
N GLY A 343 -20.77 -15.64 19.62
CA GLY A 343 -22.18 -15.62 19.24
C GLY A 343 -23.04 -14.67 20.09
N LEU A 344 -22.44 -13.70 20.77
CA LEU A 344 -23.12 -12.75 21.66
C LEU A 344 -23.81 -11.62 20.90
N PHE A 345 -24.90 -11.12 21.49
CA PHE A 345 -25.66 -9.96 20.98
C PHE A 345 -26.16 -10.10 19.54
N LYS A 346 -26.27 -11.33 19.02
CA LYS A 346 -26.73 -11.58 17.66
C LYS A 346 -28.25 -11.39 17.58
N ASP A 347 -28.67 -10.46 16.75
CA ASP A 347 -30.08 -10.27 16.39
C ASP A 347 -30.58 -11.41 15.49
N GLU A 348 -31.87 -11.72 15.60
CA GLU A 348 -32.53 -12.72 14.73
C GLU A 348 -32.60 -12.22 13.29
N VAL A 349 -32.94 -10.94 13.13
CA VAL A 349 -32.93 -10.23 11.85
C VAL A 349 -31.68 -9.33 11.80
N PRO A 350 -30.84 -9.42 10.75
CA PRO A 350 -29.70 -8.52 10.60
C PRO A 350 -30.12 -7.05 10.65
N LEU A 351 -29.29 -6.20 11.25
CA LEU A 351 -29.52 -4.76 11.23
C LEU A 351 -29.46 -4.24 9.80
N THR A 352 -30.42 -3.43 9.37
CA THR A 352 -30.46 -2.82 8.04
C THR A 352 -30.70 -1.31 8.13
N ALA A 353 -30.42 -0.61 7.04
CA ALA A 353 -30.80 0.78 6.87
C ALA A 353 -32.32 0.98 6.83
N GLU A 354 -33.09 0.01 6.38
CA GLU A 354 -34.52 0.24 6.14
C GLU A 354 -35.34 0.31 7.43
N PHE A 355 -34.87 -0.37 8.48
CA PHE A 355 -35.61 -0.48 9.73
C PHE A 355 -34.67 -0.54 10.93
N ARG A 356 -34.84 0.41 11.86
CA ARG A 356 -34.20 0.40 13.16
C ARG A 356 -35.09 -0.30 14.18
N ASN A 357 -34.63 -1.45 14.68
CA ASN A 357 -35.28 -2.12 15.79
C ASN A 357 -34.80 -1.55 17.14
N ASP A 358 -35.70 -0.91 17.88
CA ASP A 358 -35.41 -0.42 19.24
C ASP A 358 -35.24 -1.54 20.27
N ALA A 359 -35.58 -2.79 19.97
CA ALA A 359 -35.29 -3.95 20.81
C ALA A 359 -33.99 -4.68 20.40
N ARG A 360 -33.20 -4.15 19.44
CA ARG A 360 -31.99 -4.81 18.95
C ARG A 360 -31.03 -5.20 20.07
N LYS A 361 -30.44 -6.39 19.94
CA LYS A 361 -29.42 -6.94 20.82
C LYS A 361 -28.06 -6.32 20.51
N TRP A 362 -27.71 -6.14 19.23
CA TRP A 362 -26.46 -5.50 18.82
C TRP A 362 -26.49 -4.00 19.08
N ARG A 363 -25.80 -3.57 20.13
CA ARG A 363 -25.66 -2.16 20.54
C ARG A 363 -24.22 -1.88 20.96
N SER A 364 -23.45 -1.28 20.06
CA SER A 364 -22.04 -0.95 20.31
C SER A 364 -21.85 0.01 21.48
N SER A 365 -22.85 0.84 21.77
CA SER A 365 -22.86 1.70 22.96
C SER A 365 -22.86 0.94 24.28
N LYS A 366 -23.35 -0.31 24.32
CA LYS A 366 -23.39 -1.13 25.53
C LYS A 366 -22.27 -2.17 25.58
N SER A 367 -21.85 -2.69 24.43
CA SER A 367 -20.85 -3.77 24.35
C SER A 367 -19.42 -3.27 24.15
N THR A 368 -19.25 -2.17 23.43
CA THR A 368 -17.94 -1.60 23.04
C THR A 368 -17.92 -0.08 23.16
N ALA A 369 -18.33 0.46 24.32
CA ALA A 369 -18.08 1.84 24.73
C ALA A 369 -16.58 2.09 25.02
N PHE A 370 -16.16 3.32 25.32
CA PHE A 370 -14.80 3.54 25.82
C PHE A 370 -14.56 2.72 27.10
N ALA A 371 -13.31 2.31 27.36
CA ALA A 371 -12.90 1.48 28.50
C ALA A 371 -13.71 0.17 28.73
N SER A 372 -14.53 -0.24 27.76
CA SER A 372 -15.24 -1.53 27.83
C SER A 372 -14.26 -2.67 27.99
N ASN A 373 -14.64 -3.67 28.78
CA ASN A 373 -13.76 -4.77 29.16
C ASN A 373 -14.52 -6.09 29.19
N LEU A 374 -13.88 -7.12 28.65
CA LEU A 374 -14.23 -8.52 28.86
C LEU A 374 -13.18 -9.10 29.80
N MET A 375 -13.57 -9.39 31.04
CA MET A 375 -12.69 -9.92 32.07
C MET A 375 -13.18 -11.31 32.46
N VAL A 376 -12.26 -12.24 32.68
CA VAL A 376 -12.58 -13.63 32.95
C VAL A 376 -11.70 -14.12 34.10
N THR A 377 -12.31 -14.75 35.10
CA THR A 377 -11.59 -15.28 36.26
C THR A 377 -11.61 -16.79 36.26
N LEU A 378 -10.47 -17.43 36.54
CA LEU A 378 -10.40 -18.84 36.89
C LEU A 378 -10.33 -18.97 38.41
N ASN A 379 -11.29 -19.67 39.02
CA ASN A 379 -11.27 -19.95 40.44
C ASN A 379 -11.06 -21.44 40.70
N ARG A 380 -10.22 -21.73 41.69
CA ARG A 380 -9.99 -23.07 42.23
C ARG A 380 -10.86 -23.25 43.46
N CYS A 381 -11.65 -24.31 43.48
CA CYS A 381 -12.55 -24.67 44.55
C CYS A 381 -12.03 -25.91 45.25
N THR A 382 -11.95 -25.88 46.58
CA THR A 382 -11.48 -27.02 47.39
C THR A 382 -12.58 -27.45 48.34
N ASP A 383 -13.01 -28.71 48.22
CA ASP A 383 -13.93 -29.37 49.15
C ASP A 383 -13.30 -30.69 49.63
N GLY A 384 -12.74 -30.68 50.84
CA GLY A 384 -11.91 -31.79 51.33
C GLY A 384 -10.64 -32.00 50.51
N GLU A 385 -10.44 -33.20 49.96
CA GLU A 385 -9.33 -33.54 49.05
C GLU A 385 -9.66 -33.30 47.56
N GLU A 386 -10.91 -33.02 47.21
CA GLU A 386 -11.32 -32.78 45.83
C GLU A 386 -11.06 -31.32 45.42
N THR A 387 -10.40 -31.14 44.27
CA THR A 387 -10.15 -29.83 43.67
C THR A 387 -10.95 -29.68 42.38
N ASP A 388 -11.89 -28.74 42.38
CA ASP A 388 -12.66 -28.34 41.19
C ASP A 388 -12.30 -26.93 40.73
N TYR A 389 -12.78 -26.53 39.56
CA TYR A 389 -12.52 -25.25 38.94
C TYR A 389 -13.79 -24.68 38.32
N ASN A 390 -14.01 -23.38 38.51
CA ASN A 390 -15.04 -22.64 37.79
C ASN A 390 -14.44 -21.41 37.09
N VAL A 391 -15.17 -20.90 36.10
CA VAL A 391 -14.77 -19.74 35.32
C VAL A 391 -15.90 -18.73 35.34
N VAL A 392 -15.61 -17.45 35.59
CA VAL A 392 -16.63 -16.39 35.55
C VAL A 392 -16.27 -15.36 34.49
N PHE A 393 -17.21 -15.06 33.60
CA PHE A 393 -17.09 -14.00 32.59
C PHE A 393 -17.78 -12.73 33.07
N TYR A 394 -17.10 -11.59 32.88
CA TYR A 394 -17.60 -10.27 33.16
C TYR A 394 -17.51 -9.40 31.91
N LEU A 395 -18.60 -8.72 31.57
CA LEU A 395 -18.62 -7.67 30.55
C LEU A 395 -18.93 -6.34 31.23
N ASN A 396 -18.04 -5.38 31.05
CA ASN A 396 -18.16 -4.05 31.65
C ASN A 396 -18.43 -4.15 33.16
N GLU A 397 -17.64 -4.98 33.83
CA GLU A 397 -17.69 -5.27 35.27
C GLU A 397 -18.90 -6.07 35.77
N ARG A 398 -19.86 -6.43 34.91
CA ARG A 398 -21.04 -7.22 35.31
C ARG A 398 -20.92 -8.66 34.82
N PRO A 399 -21.40 -9.66 35.59
CA PRO A 399 -21.42 -11.04 35.13
C PRO A 399 -22.14 -11.19 33.79
N LEU A 400 -21.53 -11.94 32.88
CA LEU A 400 -22.01 -12.10 31.50
C LEU A 400 -22.92 -13.32 31.37
N GLU A 401 -24.18 -13.14 31.75
CA GLU A 401 -25.20 -14.21 31.81
C GLU A 401 -25.47 -14.90 30.46
N SER A 402 -25.21 -14.21 29.35
CA SER A 402 -25.42 -14.77 28.00
C SER A 402 -24.44 -15.91 27.65
N ILE A 403 -23.35 -16.08 28.40
CA ILE A 403 -22.42 -17.21 28.22
C ILE A 403 -22.79 -18.35 29.15
N CYS A 404 -22.93 -18.06 30.44
CA CYS A 404 -23.27 -19.01 31.51
C CYS A 404 -24.14 -18.31 32.56
N ASN A 405 -24.96 -19.07 33.30
CA ASN A 405 -25.84 -18.50 34.34
C ASN A 405 -25.03 -17.72 35.39
N ASN A 406 -25.46 -16.51 35.72
CA ASN A 406 -24.71 -15.56 36.57
C ASN A 406 -23.26 -15.30 36.09
N GLY A 407 -22.97 -15.49 34.80
CA GLY A 407 -21.63 -15.43 34.23
C GLY A 407 -20.71 -16.59 34.61
N GLU A 408 -21.14 -17.53 35.44
CA GLU A 408 -20.34 -18.61 36.00
C GLU A 408 -20.51 -19.92 35.22
N CYS A 409 -19.42 -20.45 34.69
CA CYS A 409 -19.33 -21.74 34.04
C CYS A 409 -18.57 -22.73 34.94
N SER A 410 -19.01 -23.99 34.98
CA SER A 410 -18.13 -25.09 35.37
C SER A 410 -16.92 -25.16 34.42
N TRP A 411 -15.81 -25.75 34.88
CA TRP A 411 -14.64 -25.97 34.01
C TRP A 411 -15.01 -26.71 32.72
N ARG A 412 -15.88 -27.72 32.82
CA ARG A 412 -16.36 -28.49 31.67
C ARG A 412 -17.12 -27.63 30.67
N GLU A 413 -18.07 -26.81 31.13
CA GLU A 413 -18.82 -25.91 30.25
C GLU A 413 -17.91 -24.88 29.58
N PHE A 414 -16.95 -24.33 30.31
CA PHE A 414 -15.94 -23.42 29.77
C PHE A 414 -15.13 -24.08 28.65
N GLU A 415 -14.62 -25.29 28.89
CA GLU A 415 -13.89 -26.06 27.88
C GLU A 415 -14.76 -26.39 26.67
N GLU A 416 -15.99 -26.88 26.87
CA GLU A 416 -16.90 -27.22 25.76
C GLU A 416 -17.23 -25.99 24.90
N LYS A 417 -17.36 -24.80 25.50
CA LYS A 417 -17.62 -23.55 24.78
C LYS A 417 -16.41 -23.03 24.01
N LEU A 418 -15.18 -23.20 24.53
CA LEU A 418 -13.98 -22.63 23.91
C LEU A 418 -13.15 -23.62 23.07
N LYS A 419 -13.27 -24.93 23.29
CA LYS A 419 -12.59 -25.98 22.49
C LYS A 419 -12.77 -25.81 20.98
N PRO A 420 -13.95 -25.44 20.44
CA PRO A 420 -14.14 -25.21 19.00
C PRO A 420 -13.27 -24.09 18.40
N PHE A 421 -12.64 -23.25 19.23
CA PHE A 421 -11.74 -22.18 18.79
C PHE A 421 -10.27 -22.61 18.73
N ASN A 422 -9.90 -23.74 19.33
CA ASN A 422 -8.54 -24.25 19.32
C ASN A 422 -8.13 -24.68 17.89
N ILE A 423 -7.05 -24.08 17.38
CA ILE A 423 -6.70 -24.02 15.94
C ILE A 423 -5.96 -25.29 15.47
N SER A 424 -5.75 -26.29 16.33
CA SER A 424 -4.95 -27.47 15.99
C SER A 424 -5.55 -28.43 14.93
N LEU A 425 -6.69 -28.10 14.30
CA LEU A 425 -7.36 -28.97 13.32
C LEU A 425 -7.78 -28.34 11.98
N ILE A 426 -7.28 -27.14 11.60
CA ILE A 426 -7.54 -26.57 10.26
C ILE A 426 -6.21 -26.18 9.61
N VAL A 427 -5.42 -27.20 9.27
CA VAL A 427 -4.42 -27.12 8.20
C VAL A 427 -5.16 -27.43 6.92
N THR A 428 -5.71 -26.41 6.27
CA THR A 428 -6.02 -26.36 4.83
C THR A 428 -6.84 -25.09 4.57
N ILE A 429 -6.67 -24.52 3.38
CA ILE A 429 -7.39 -23.37 2.83
C ILE A 429 -6.64 -22.03 2.99
N SER A 430 -5.71 -21.87 2.04
CA SER A 430 -5.68 -20.74 1.10
C SER A 430 -5.16 -19.37 1.56
N LEU A 431 -3.95 -19.09 1.05
CA LEU A 431 -3.61 -17.95 0.19
C LEU A 431 -3.74 -16.52 0.77
N PHE A 432 -2.58 -15.85 0.80
CA PHE A 432 -2.34 -14.44 0.44
C PHE A 432 -3.31 -13.36 0.95
N ALA A 433 -2.75 -12.40 1.70
CA ALA A 433 -2.08 -11.25 1.10
C ALA A 433 -1.49 -10.34 2.20
N SER A 434 -0.39 -9.64 1.89
CA SER A 434 0.30 -8.64 2.73
C SER A 434 0.24 -7.21 2.13
N THR A 435 0.05 -6.22 3.01
CA THR A 435 -0.65 -4.92 2.83
C THR A 435 0.33 -3.86 2.34
N PHE A 436 -0.19 -2.79 1.73
CA PHE A 436 0.53 -1.52 1.70
C PHE A 436 -0.32 -0.38 2.28
N ALA A 437 0.30 0.33 3.22
CA ALA A 437 -0.14 1.57 3.85
C ALA A 437 0.21 2.80 2.97
N SER A 438 -0.39 3.96 3.28
CA SER A 438 0.16 5.27 2.90
C SER A 438 0.77 5.94 4.13
N PHE A 439 2.10 6.02 4.11
CA PHE A 439 3.00 6.79 4.96
C PHE A 439 3.45 8.05 4.18
N CYS A 440 4.07 9.02 4.84
CA CYS A 440 4.92 10.00 4.16
C CYS A 440 6.17 9.32 3.58
N HIS A 441 6.30 9.25 2.25
CA HIS A 441 7.30 8.40 1.59
C HIS A 441 8.67 9.04 1.31
N TRP A 442 8.81 10.37 1.39
CA TRP A 442 10.11 11.04 1.21
C TRP A 442 11.05 10.77 2.41
N ASN A 443 10.53 10.91 3.64
CA ASN A 443 11.29 10.73 4.88
C ASN A 443 11.25 9.30 5.45
N SER A 444 10.46 8.39 4.86
CA SER A 444 10.41 6.99 5.30
C SER A 444 11.49 6.11 4.67
N GLY A 445 12.36 6.66 3.80
CA GLY A 445 13.33 5.92 2.99
C GLY A 445 12.62 4.97 2.04
N CYS A 446 12.52 5.30 0.74
CA CYS A 446 11.81 4.44 -0.22
C CYS A 446 12.43 3.02 -0.23
N PRO A 447 11.76 1.98 0.32
CA PRO A 447 12.40 0.69 0.54
C PRO A 447 12.29 -0.23 -0.68
N TYR A 448 11.80 0.27 -1.81
CA TYR A 448 11.62 -0.48 -3.04
C TYR A 448 12.57 0.02 -4.12
N LYS A 449 13.56 -0.81 -4.45
CA LYS A 449 14.68 -0.45 -5.34
C LYS A 449 14.54 -1.08 -6.74
N TYR A 450 13.43 -1.77 -6.99
CA TYR A 450 13.23 -2.68 -8.12
C TYR A 450 12.25 -2.09 -9.14
N PHE A 451 12.77 -1.54 -10.24
CA PHE A 451 12.05 -0.86 -11.31
C PHE A 451 12.06 -1.64 -12.63
N ALA A 452 11.84 -2.96 -12.53
CA ALA A 452 11.94 -3.88 -13.67
C ALA A 452 13.29 -3.74 -14.40
N SER A 453 13.31 -3.82 -15.74
CA SER A 453 14.55 -3.67 -16.52
C SER A 453 15.24 -2.29 -16.43
N LYS A 454 14.68 -1.34 -15.69
CA LYS A 454 15.29 -0.03 -15.42
C LYS A 454 15.85 0.09 -13.99
N THR A 455 15.81 -0.98 -13.22
CA THR A 455 16.50 -1.10 -11.93
C THR A 455 17.98 -0.79 -12.12
N SER A 456 18.57 -0.01 -11.21
CA SER A 456 20.02 0.21 -11.18
C SER A 456 20.74 -1.03 -10.71
N TYR A 457 21.94 -1.20 -11.22
CA TYR A 457 22.78 -2.34 -10.89
C TYR A 457 23.15 -2.40 -9.40
N ASN A 458 23.39 -1.26 -8.76
CA ASN A 458 23.73 -1.19 -7.33
C ASN A 458 22.62 -1.72 -6.41
N ALA A 459 21.37 -1.82 -6.87
CA ALA A 459 20.27 -2.35 -6.09
C ALA A 459 20.23 -3.89 -6.05
N ILE A 460 20.90 -4.57 -6.99
CA ILE A 460 20.80 -6.02 -7.19
C ILE A 460 22.15 -6.75 -7.19
N ARG A 461 23.26 -6.03 -7.32
CA ARG A 461 24.59 -6.63 -7.44
C ARG A 461 25.08 -7.19 -6.10
N GLY A 462 25.81 -8.29 -6.17
CA GLY A 462 26.73 -8.70 -5.11
C GLY A 462 28.09 -8.03 -5.24
N ASP A 463 29.09 -8.68 -4.67
CA ASP A 463 30.50 -8.35 -4.88
C ASP A 463 31.29 -9.65 -5.09
N ILE A 464 31.78 -9.86 -6.31
CA ILE A 464 32.46 -11.11 -6.67
C ILE A 464 33.75 -11.35 -5.87
N ARG A 465 34.30 -10.30 -5.24
CA ARG A 465 35.44 -10.40 -4.33
C ARG A 465 35.05 -11.09 -3.02
N ASP A 466 33.81 -10.92 -2.59
CA ASP A 466 33.28 -11.45 -1.33
C ASP A 466 32.59 -12.81 -1.53
N SER A 467 32.09 -13.08 -2.74
CA SER A 467 31.33 -14.28 -3.09
C SER A 467 32.12 -15.33 -3.87
N LEU A 468 33.44 -15.13 -4.04
CA LEU A 468 34.32 -16.00 -4.81
C LEU A 468 34.27 -17.45 -4.30
N VAL A 469 33.97 -18.39 -5.19
CA VAL A 469 34.04 -19.83 -4.90
C VAL A 469 35.49 -20.30 -5.00
N ILE A 470 36.12 -20.57 -3.85
CA ILE A 470 37.49 -21.09 -3.78
C ILE A 470 37.49 -22.62 -3.86
N LEU A 471 38.01 -23.16 -4.96
CA LEU A 471 38.16 -24.59 -5.16
C LEU A 471 39.59 -25.03 -4.76
N LYS A 472 39.71 -25.92 -3.77
CA LYS A 472 41.01 -26.42 -3.29
C LYS A 472 41.77 -27.13 -4.41
N GLY A 473 43.02 -26.72 -4.65
CA GLY A 473 43.88 -27.31 -5.69
C GLY A 473 43.49 -26.91 -7.12
N CYS A 474 42.72 -25.83 -7.28
CA CYS A 474 42.33 -25.30 -8.57
C CYS A 474 42.73 -23.84 -8.74
N GLU A 475 42.95 -23.44 -9.98
CA GLU A 475 43.21 -22.06 -10.39
C GLU A 475 42.23 -21.64 -11.51
N PRO A 476 41.76 -20.39 -11.54
CA PRO A 476 40.96 -19.86 -12.65
C PRO A 476 41.84 -19.69 -13.89
N VAL A 477 41.38 -20.19 -15.04
CA VAL A 477 42.16 -20.20 -16.30
C VAL A 477 41.47 -19.48 -17.45
N SER A 478 40.16 -19.28 -17.37
CA SER A 478 39.41 -18.51 -18.37
C SER A 478 38.11 -17.98 -17.78
N ILE A 479 37.69 -16.81 -18.24
CA ILE A 479 36.43 -16.17 -17.86
C ILE A 479 35.66 -15.85 -19.14
N TRP A 480 34.38 -16.21 -19.16
CA TRP A 480 33.44 -15.85 -20.22
C TRP A 480 32.29 -15.03 -19.61
N GLY A 481 31.91 -13.92 -20.22
CA GLY A 481 30.89 -13.02 -19.69
C GLY A 481 29.94 -12.50 -20.75
N LEU A 482 28.65 -12.44 -20.42
CA LEU A 482 27.62 -11.73 -21.17
C LEU A 482 27.03 -10.64 -20.27
N LEU A 483 27.25 -9.38 -20.63
CA LEU A 483 26.94 -8.21 -19.82
C LEU A 483 25.94 -7.32 -20.54
N ARG A 484 24.93 -6.82 -19.84
CA ARG A 484 24.07 -5.77 -20.37
C ARG A 484 24.80 -4.42 -20.31
N HIS A 485 24.53 -3.54 -21.26
CA HIS A 485 24.93 -2.13 -21.19
C HIS A 485 24.45 -1.42 -19.90
N GLY A 486 25.18 -0.37 -19.49
CA GLY A 486 24.84 0.48 -18.35
C GLY A 486 23.68 1.43 -18.61
N LYS A 487 23.32 2.22 -17.58
CA LYS A 487 22.23 3.21 -17.65
C LYS A 487 22.43 4.25 -18.76
N ARG A 488 21.38 4.55 -19.54
CA ARG A 488 21.40 5.48 -20.71
C ARG A 488 20.24 6.48 -20.75
N TYR A 489 20.38 7.57 -21.51
CA TYR A 489 19.33 8.56 -21.79
C TYR A 489 18.20 8.01 -22.72
N PRO A 490 17.04 8.71 -22.83
CA PRO A 490 15.93 8.35 -23.73
C PRO A 490 16.33 8.28 -25.23
N SER A 491 15.56 7.59 -26.08
CA SER A 491 15.97 7.32 -27.48
C SER A 491 15.71 8.46 -28.47
N THR A 492 16.44 8.45 -29.58
CA THR A 492 16.46 9.46 -30.67
C THR A 492 15.11 9.82 -31.26
N ARG A 493 14.22 8.84 -31.47
CA ARG A 493 12.86 9.10 -32.02
C ARG A 493 12.05 10.07 -31.16
N PHE A 494 12.15 9.97 -29.84
CA PHE A 494 11.46 10.87 -28.92
C PHE A 494 12.16 12.23 -28.84
N GLY A 495 13.50 12.24 -28.77
CA GLY A 495 14.30 13.48 -28.75
C GLY A 495 14.13 14.36 -29.99
N LYS A 496 14.15 13.76 -31.20
CA LYS A 496 14.04 14.48 -32.48
C LYS A 496 12.67 15.14 -32.65
N SER A 497 11.58 14.41 -32.41
CA SER A 497 10.23 14.96 -32.55
C SER A 497 9.97 16.10 -31.58
N MET A 498 10.45 15.99 -30.33
CA MET A 498 10.37 17.09 -29.37
C MET A 498 11.20 18.30 -29.80
N ASN A 499 12.40 18.09 -30.34
CA ASN A 499 13.26 19.19 -30.81
C ASN A 499 12.67 19.93 -32.02
N GLU A 500 12.08 19.22 -32.99
CA GLU A 500 11.40 19.82 -34.15
C GLU A 500 10.16 20.63 -33.75
N ALA A 501 9.44 20.19 -32.71
CA ALA A 501 8.28 20.90 -32.19
C ALA A 501 8.65 22.19 -31.42
N LEU A 502 9.94 22.43 -31.11
CA LEU A 502 10.38 23.67 -30.49
C LEU A 502 10.16 24.90 -31.40
N ALA A 503 10.20 24.73 -32.73
CA ALA A 503 9.95 25.81 -33.68
C ALA A 503 8.50 26.34 -33.58
N ILE A 504 7.56 25.50 -33.15
CA ILE A 504 6.15 25.86 -32.95
C ILE A 504 6.02 26.92 -31.83
N ARG A 505 6.99 27.01 -30.92
CA ARG A 505 7.01 28.05 -29.88
C ARG A 505 6.91 29.45 -30.47
N ASP A 506 7.74 29.76 -31.47
CA ASP A 506 7.88 31.11 -31.98
C ASP A 506 6.60 31.52 -32.77
N ASP A 507 5.93 30.54 -33.39
CA ASP A 507 4.60 30.72 -33.99
C ASP A 507 3.52 31.02 -32.94
N ILE A 508 3.54 30.34 -31.78
CA ILE A 508 2.63 30.59 -30.66
C ILE A 508 2.80 32.02 -30.12
N LEU A 509 4.05 32.45 -29.93
CA LEU A 509 4.37 33.81 -29.46
C LEU A 509 3.88 34.87 -30.47
N ALA A 510 4.17 34.69 -31.76
CA ALA A 510 3.74 35.61 -32.82
C ALA A 510 2.21 35.65 -32.99
N SER A 511 1.53 34.54 -32.72
CA SER A 511 0.07 34.47 -32.76
C SER A 511 -0.59 35.20 -31.60
N TYR A 512 0.01 35.13 -30.40
CA TYR A 512 -0.43 35.88 -29.23
C TYR A 512 -0.36 37.40 -29.45
N GLU A 513 0.74 37.92 -29.99
CA GLU A 513 0.90 39.35 -30.33
C GLU A 513 -0.14 39.85 -31.34
N LYS A 514 -0.60 38.96 -32.22
CA LYS A 514 -1.66 39.26 -33.21
C LYS A 514 -3.08 39.12 -32.64
N GLY A 515 -3.23 38.79 -31.34
CA GLY A 515 -4.51 38.60 -30.66
C GLY A 515 -5.27 37.34 -31.09
N ARG A 516 -4.57 36.33 -31.63
CA ARG A 516 -5.18 35.10 -32.14
C ARG A 516 -5.03 33.90 -31.19
N SER A 517 -4.12 33.98 -30.23
CA SER A 517 -3.95 32.98 -29.16
C SER A 517 -4.87 33.26 -27.98
N SER A 518 -5.34 32.20 -27.32
CA SER A 518 -6.15 32.29 -26.09
C SER A 518 -5.36 31.98 -24.81
N LEU A 519 -4.05 31.74 -24.94
CA LEU A 519 -3.13 31.59 -23.81
C LEU A 519 -3.02 32.93 -23.05
N CYS A 520 -2.85 32.89 -21.73
CA CYS A 520 -2.71 34.13 -20.97
C CYS A 520 -1.28 34.69 -21.08
N ALA A 521 -1.10 35.96 -20.69
CA ALA A 521 0.21 36.62 -20.77
C ALA A 521 1.31 35.85 -20.01
N GLN A 522 0.98 35.29 -18.84
CA GLN A 522 1.92 34.50 -18.04
C GLN A 522 2.34 33.21 -18.75
N ASP A 523 1.42 32.51 -19.42
CA ASP A 523 1.74 31.28 -20.16
C ASP A 523 2.72 31.57 -21.30
N ILE A 524 2.56 32.72 -21.96
CA ILE A 524 3.40 33.20 -23.06
C ILE A 524 4.77 33.63 -22.56
N GLU A 525 4.83 34.36 -21.44
CA GLU A 525 6.07 34.74 -20.78
C GLU A 525 6.88 33.52 -20.32
N ASP A 526 6.23 32.53 -19.70
CA ASP A 526 6.87 31.31 -19.22
C ASP A 526 7.36 30.43 -20.39
N LEU A 527 6.59 30.36 -21.48
CA LEU A 527 6.97 29.64 -22.69
C LEU A 527 8.16 30.32 -23.41
N ASN A 528 8.20 31.66 -23.44
CA ASN A 528 9.32 32.43 -23.98
C ASN A 528 10.58 32.31 -23.11
N ALA A 529 10.42 32.26 -21.78
CA ALA A 529 11.52 32.13 -20.81
C ALA A 529 12.08 30.70 -20.69
N TRP A 530 11.44 29.70 -21.31
CA TRP A 530 11.86 28.31 -21.22
C TRP A 530 13.09 27.99 -22.08
N VAL A 531 14.07 27.30 -21.48
CA VAL A 531 15.34 26.91 -22.12
C VAL A 531 15.50 25.39 -22.06
N ALA A 532 15.75 24.78 -23.23
CA ALA A 532 15.98 23.35 -23.37
C ALA A 532 17.30 22.90 -22.73
N ASP A 533 17.28 21.84 -21.91
CA ASP A 533 18.51 21.10 -21.57
C ASP A 533 18.99 20.35 -22.81
N LYS A 534 20.01 20.90 -23.46
CA LYS A 534 20.62 20.36 -24.67
C LYS A 534 20.98 18.89 -24.56
N LYS A 535 21.44 18.41 -23.40
CA LYS A 535 21.83 16.99 -23.23
C LYS A 535 20.63 16.04 -23.35
N MET A 536 19.42 16.47 -23.03
CA MET A 536 18.22 15.64 -23.14
C MET A 536 17.86 15.34 -24.60
N PHE A 537 18.16 16.27 -25.51
CA PHE A 537 17.84 16.18 -26.94
C PHE A 537 19.04 15.70 -27.77
N ASP A 538 20.25 16.12 -27.38
CA ASP A 538 21.47 15.92 -28.15
C ASP A 538 22.18 14.60 -27.78
N ALA A 539 22.00 14.08 -26.56
CA ALA A 539 22.64 12.86 -26.06
C ALA A 539 21.70 11.63 -26.07
N ALA A 540 20.82 11.54 -27.08
CA ALA A 540 19.83 10.50 -27.16
C ALA A 540 20.44 9.09 -27.19
N ALA A 541 19.93 8.22 -26.32
CA ALA A 541 20.41 6.87 -26.05
C ALA A 541 21.87 6.78 -25.57
N GLU A 542 22.57 7.89 -25.31
CA GLU A 542 23.94 7.87 -24.80
C GLU A 542 24.03 7.30 -23.38
N LEU A 543 25.19 6.70 -23.08
CA LEU A 543 25.49 6.18 -21.75
C LEU A 543 25.57 7.35 -20.74
N THR A 544 24.85 7.22 -19.64
CA THR A 544 24.92 8.21 -18.55
C THR A 544 26.23 8.06 -17.76
N PRO A 545 26.68 9.11 -17.05
CA PRO A 545 27.82 8.99 -16.14
C PRO A 545 27.66 7.86 -15.11
N GLU A 546 26.45 7.64 -14.59
CA GLU A 546 26.14 6.51 -13.71
C GLU A 546 26.35 5.17 -14.41
N GLY A 547 25.82 5.02 -15.62
CA GLY A 547 26.00 3.80 -16.42
C GLY A 547 27.47 3.53 -16.77
N TYR A 548 28.29 4.58 -16.91
CA TYR A 548 29.73 4.45 -17.05
C TYR A 548 30.37 3.89 -15.77
N GLU A 549 30.09 4.49 -14.61
CA GLU A 549 30.63 4.05 -13.31
C GLU A 549 30.20 2.61 -12.95
N GLU A 550 28.97 2.22 -13.26
CA GLU A 550 28.48 0.85 -13.08
C GLU A 550 29.38 -0.14 -13.83
N MET A 551 29.62 0.09 -15.12
CA MET A 551 30.42 -0.78 -15.97
C MET A 551 31.91 -0.76 -15.60
N PHE A 552 32.45 0.42 -15.32
CA PHE A 552 33.82 0.60 -14.82
C PHE A 552 34.06 -0.18 -13.52
N GLY A 553 33.11 -0.10 -12.58
CA GLY A 553 33.16 -0.81 -11.32
C GLY A 553 33.18 -2.33 -11.49
N ILE A 554 32.35 -2.89 -12.40
CA ILE A 554 32.35 -4.34 -12.68
C ILE A 554 33.73 -4.76 -13.22
N GLY A 555 34.28 -4.01 -14.18
CA GLY A 555 35.60 -4.30 -14.74
C GLY A 555 36.69 -4.32 -13.68
N LYS A 556 36.68 -3.32 -12.78
CA LYS A 556 37.63 -3.23 -11.66
C LYS A 556 37.53 -4.42 -10.71
N ARG A 557 36.32 -4.86 -10.35
CA ARG A 557 36.11 -5.99 -9.43
C ARG A 557 36.53 -7.32 -10.05
N ILE A 558 36.19 -7.58 -11.32
CA ILE A 558 36.65 -8.79 -12.03
C ILE A 558 38.18 -8.81 -12.12
N ARG A 559 38.81 -7.69 -12.54
CA ARG A 559 40.27 -7.58 -12.61
C ARG A 559 40.95 -7.84 -11.28
N HIS A 560 40.40 -7.28 -10.20
CA HIS A 560 40.91 -7.45 -8.84
C HIS A 560 40.77 -8.89 -8.35
N THR A 561 39.61 -9.51 -8.56
CA THR A 561 39.30 -10.86 -8.07
C THR A 561 40.16 -11.91 -8.74
N PHE A 562 40.34 -11.80 -10.05
CA PHE A 562 41.12 -12.74 -10.84
C PHE A 562 42.47 -12.12 -11.23
N ASN A 563 43.16 -11.52 -10.25
CA ASN A 563 44.35 -10.74 -10.53
C ASN A 563 45.40 -11.54 -11.30
N ASP A 564 45.70 -12.75 -10.85
CA ASP A 564 46.77 -13.58 -11.40
C ASP A 564 46.49 -14.01 -12.85
N LEU A 565 45.22 -14.26 -13.17
CA LEU A 565 44.78 -14.59 -14.52
C LEU A 565 44.80 -13.37 -15.45
N LEU A 566 44.38 -12.20 -14.95
CA LEU A 566 44.09 -11.02 -15.77
C LEU A 566 45.20 -9.97 -15.79
N GLU A 567 46.26 -10.12 -14.99
CA GLU A 567 47.40 -9.19 -14.97
C GLU A 567 48.16 -9.18 -16.29
N LYS A 568 48.31 -10.36 -16.90
CA LYS A 568 48.92 -10.55 -18.22
C LYS A 568 47.88 -11.07 -19.20
N LEU A 569 46.99 -10.16 -19.61
CA LEU A 569 45.89 -10.47 -20.53
C LEU A 569 46.36 -10.34 -22.00
N ASP A 570 46.83 -11.45 -22.56
CA ASP A 570 47.41 -11.59 -23.91
C ASP A 570 46.42 -12.14 -24.94
N LYS A 571 45.58 -13.12 -24.56
CA LYS A 571 44.49 -13.66 -25.40
C LYS A 571 43.13 -13.30 -24.80
N TYR A 572 42.39 -12.41 -25.44
CA TYR A 572 41.07 -11.95 -24.96
C TYR A 572 40.14 -11.49 -26.08
N THR A 573 38.86 -11.31 -25.74
CA THR A 573 37.85 -10.62 -26.55
C THR A 573 37.00 -9.72 -25.67
N PHE A 574 36.86 -8.46 -26.06
CA PHE A 574 35.83 -7.55 -25.57
C PHE A 574 35.05 -7.06 -26.78
N ARG A 575 33.76 -7.39 -26.88
CA ARG A 575 32.98 -7.07 -28.07
C ARG A 575 31.57 -6.60 -27.70
N PRO A 576 31.14 -5.42 -28.16
CA PRO A 576 29.78 -4.94 -27.98
C PRO A 576 28.87 -5.37 -29.13
N ALA A 577 27.58 -5.51 -28.83
CA ALA A 577 26.52 -5.46 -29.83
C ALA A 577 26.39 -4.05 -30.42
N PHE A 578 25.61 -3.93 -31.50
CA PHE A 578 25.41 -2.65 -32.17
C PHE A 578 24.76 -1.60 -31.25
N GLY A 579 25.37 -0.42 -31.15
CA GLY A 579 24.85 0.72 -30.40
C GLY A 579 25.93 1.45 -29.61
N LYS A 580 26.02 2.77 -29.80
CA LYS A 580 27.05 3.65 -29.20
C LYS A 580 27.15 3.50 -27.68
N TRP A 581 26.02 3.41 -26.98
CA TRP A 581 26.01 3.24 -25.51
C TRP A 581 26.50 1.87 -25.04
N ILE A 582 26.39 0.83 -25.88
CA ILE A 582 26.92 -0.50 -25.60
C ILE A 582 28.44 -0.49 -25.78
N GLU A 583 28.91 0.16 -26.85
CA GLU A 583 30.35 0.39 -27.06
C GLU A 583 30.95 1.19 -25.91
N ASP A 584 30.28 2.25 -25.46
CA ASP A 584 30.77 3.06 -24.35
C ASP A 584 30.70 2.31 -23.01
N SER A 585 29.74 1.40 -22.84
CA SER A 585 29.71 0.46 -21.71
C SER A 585 30.90 -0.49 -21.72
N ALA A 586 31.26 -1.02 -22.90
CA ALA A 586 32.43 -1.87 -23.06
C ALA A 586 33.73 -1.10 -22.75
N LYS A 587 33.83 0.16 -23.21
CA LYS A 587 34.97 1.05 -22.88
C LYS A 587 35.10 1.29 -21.39
N ALA A 588 34.00 1.59 -20.72
CA ALA A 588 33.99 1.79 -19.27
C ALA A 588 34.47 0.53 -18.54
N PHE A 589 33.94 -0.64 -18.89
CA PHE A 589 34.35 -1.93 -18.33
C PHE A 589 35.86 -2.20 -18.52
N VAL A 590 36.37 -2.04 -19.74
CA VAL A 590 37.79 -2.26 -20.03
C VAL A 590 38.67 -1.24 -19.30
N LYS A 591 38.21 0.02 -19.15
CA LYS A 591 38.93 1.03 -18.36
C LYS A 591 39.09 0.59 -16.89
N GLY A 592 38.14 -0.18 -16.36
CA GLY A 592 38.23 -0.78 -15.01
C GLY A 592 39.42 -1.72 -14.82
N PHE A 593 39.99 -2.27 -15.89
CA PHE A 593 41.19 -3.12 -15.84
C PHE A 593 42.48 -2.32 -15.64
N ASN A 594 42.41 -0.98 -15.76
CA ASN A 594 43.55 -0.05 -15.69
C ASN A 594 44.68 -0.42 -16.67
N ASN A 595 44.30 -0.87 -17.87
CA ASN A 595 45.23 -1.25 -18.93
C ASN A 595 44.76 -0.66 -20.26
N ASP A 596 45.35 0.47 -20.64
CA ASP A 596 45.00 1.21 -21.85
C ASP A 596 45.43 0.50 -23.16
N LYS A 597 46.14 -0.64 -23.07
CA LYS A 597 46.52 -1.47 -24.24
C LYS A 597 45.44 -2.49 -24.64
N LEU A 598 44.36 -2.61 -23.86
CA LEU A 598 43.28 -3.54 -24.17
C LEU A 598 42.39 -2.99 -25.29
N HIS A 599 42.18 -3.79 -26.33
CA HIS A 599 41.41 -3.42 -27.51
C HIS A 599 39.98 -3.95 -27.43
N ILE A 600 39.02 -3.15 -27.91
CA ILE A 600 37.62 -3.56 -28.01
C ILE A 600 37.33 -3.83 -29.49
N GLU A 601 36.85 -5.04 -29.78
CA GLU A 601 36.45 -5.44 -31.12
C GLU A 601 35.23 -4.63 -31.57
N LYS A 602 35.08 -4.42 -32.88
CA LYS A 602 33.89 -3.75 -33.43
C LYS A 602 32.67 -4.67 -33.35
N ALA A 603 31.49 -4.07 -33.19
CA ALA A 603 30.24 -4.78 -33.31
C ALA A 603 30.08 -5.39 -34.71
N LEU A 604 29.62 -6.65 -34.79
CA LEU A 604 29.35 -7.28 -36.09
C LEU A 604 27.91 -6.99 -36.56
N PRO A 605 27.68 -6.79 -37.87
CA PRO A 605 26.34 -6.49 -38.40
C PRO A 605 25.39 -7.71 -38.48
N GLU A 606 25.94 -8.93 -38.51
CA GLU A 606 25.18 -10.14 -38.86
C GLU A 606 24.99 -11.07 -37.65
N SER A 607 23.75 -11.23 -37.19
CA SER A 607 23.27 -12.31 -36.31
C SER A 607 24.29 -12.79 -35.26
N ASP A 608 24.92 -11.85 -34.57
CA ASP A 608 26.04 -12.14 -33.70
C ASP A 608 25.55 -12.82 -32.42
N VAL A 609 26.48 -13.48 -31.72
CA VAL A 609 26.29 -14.18 -30.44
C VAL A 609 25.55 -13.32 -29.40
N MET A 610 25.67 -12.00 -29.51
CA MET A 610 25.09 -11.02 -28.58
C MET A 610 23.66 -10.59 -28.89
N ALA A 611 23.19 -10.64 -30.14
CA ALA A 611 21.86 -10.12 -30.50
C ALA A 611 21.28 -10.73 -31.78
N PRO A 612 21.24 -12.08 -31.89
CA PRO A 612 20.83 -12.77 -33.12
C PRO A 612 19.35 -12.53 -33.48
N TYR A 613 18.53 -12.09 -32.54
CA TYR A 613 17.12 -11.75 -32.74
C TYR A 613 16.89 -10.43 -33.50
N LEU A 614 17.87 -9.51 -33.53
CA LEU A 614 17.72 -8.21 -34.19
C LEU A 614 17.63 -8.31 -35.71
N THR A 615 18.29 -9.32 -36.28
CA THR A 615 18.36 -9.59 -37.73
C THR A 615 17.37 -10.67 -38.18
N CYS A 616 16.62 -11.27 -37.25
CA CYS A 616 15.66 -12.33 -37.55
C CYS A 616 14.34 -11.74 -38.08
N GLY A 617 14.09 -11.86 -39.38
CA GLY A 617 12.93 -11.27 -40.05
C GLY A 617 11.59 -11.73 -39.50
N LYS A 618 11.40 -13.02 -39.26
CA LYS A 618 10.19 -13.57 -38.64
C LYS A 618 9.96 -13.02 -37.24
N TYR A 619 10.99 -12.98 -36.39
CA TYR A 619 10.89 -12.37 -35.06
C TYR A 619 10.59 -10.86 -35.15
N GLN A 620 11.24 -10.15 -36.08
CA GLN A 620 10.95 -8.74 -36.31
C GLN A 620 9.50 -8.54 -36.75
N LYS A 621 8.97 -9.35 -37.66
CA LYS A 621 7.62 -9.21 -38.20
C LYS A 621 6.56 -9.64 -37.19
N ASP A 622 6.71 -10.82 -36.61
CA ASP A 622 5.67 -11.47 -35.81
C ASP A 622 5.64 -10.94 -34.36
N VAL A 623 6.78 -10.44 -33.87
CA VAL A 623 6.94 -9.97 -32.48
C VAL A 623 7.28 -8.48 -32.38
N GLN A 624 8.23 -7.95 -33.15
CA GLN A 624 8.74 -6.57 -32.93
C GLN A 624 8.02 -5.45 -33.72
N LYS A 625 7.55 -5.72 -34.94
CA LYS A 625 7.05 -4.75 -35.94
C LYS A 625 5.63 -5.04 -36.42
N ASN A 626 4.92 -6.00 -35.84
CA ASN A 626 3.57 -6.39 -36.23
C ASN A 626 2.62 -5.16 -36.19
N PRO A 627 2.07 -4.66 -37.31
CA PRO A 627 1.27 -3.43 -37.34
C PRO A 627 -0.13 -3.56 -36.73
N ASN A 628 -0.65 -4.79 -36.57
CA ASN A 628 -1.90 -5.04 -35.83
C ASN A 628 -1.81 -4.59 -34.36
N ILE A 629 -0.60 -4.30 -33.89
CA ILE A 629 -0.28 -3.70 -32.59
C ILE A 629 -0.72 -2.23 -32.47
N TYR A 630 -0.83 -1.48 -33.57
CA TYR A 630 -1.16 -0.05 -33.55
C TYR A 630 -2.46 0.31 -34.26
N ALA A 631 -3.13 -0.67 -34.88
CA ALA A 631 -4.29 -0.47 -35.75
C ALA A 631 -5.43 0.30 -35.06
N GLU A 632 -5.74 -0.01 -33.80
CA GLU A 632 -6.82 0.67 -33.07
C GLU A 632 -6.44 2.09 -32.65
N SER A 633 -5.16 2.35 -32.35
CA SER A 633 -4.69 3.72 -32.07
C SER A 633 -4.78 4.63 -33.29
N GLU A 634 -4.55 4.09 -34.49
CA GLU A 634 -4.66 4.83 -35.75
C GLU A 634 -6.11 4.98 -36.22
N LYS A 635 -7.02 4.08 -35.80
CA LYS A 635 -8.47 4.28 -35.96
C LYS A 635 -9.00 5.37 -35.03
N TYR A 636 -8.57 5.38 -33.77
CA TYR A 636 -9.03 6.36 -32.79
C TYR A 636 -8.63 7.80 -33.15
N LYS A 637 -7.44 8.00 -33.72
CA LYS A 637 -7.02 9.31 -34.26
C LYS A 637 -7.91 9.87 -35.38
N ARG A 638 -8.79 9.06 -35.96
CA ARG A 638 -9.77 9.49 -36.98
C ARG A 638 -11.14 9.80 -36.38
N THR A 639 -11.30 9.65 -35.07
CA THR A 639 -12.57 9.94 -34.37
C THR A 639 -12.78 11.43 -34.20
N SER A 640 -14.04 11.84 -34.10
CA SER A 640 -14.43 13.22 -33.84
C SER A 640 -13.84 13.77 -32.54
N GLU A 641 -13.63 12.92 -31.54
CA GLU A 641 -13.06 13.29 -30.23
C GLU A 641 -11.59 13.72 -30.32
N TYR A 642 -10.76 12.93 -31.03
CA TYR A 642 -9.37 13.30 -31.27
C TYR A 642 -9.22 14.47 -32.23
N LEU A 643 -10.04 14.52 -33.29
CA LEU A 643 -10.03 15.65 -34.22
C LEU A 643 -10.46 16.95 -33.52
N ALA A 644 -11.44 16.89 -32.60
CA ALA A 644 -11.83 18.04 -31.77
C ALA A 644 -10.71 18.47 -30.81
N THR A 645 -9.97 17.52 -30.24
CA THR A 645 -8.80 17.81 -29.39
C THR A 645 -7.71 18.54 -30.18
N LYS A 646 -7.39 18.03 -31.37
CA LYS A 646 -6.43 18.63 -32.30
C LYS A 646 -6.84 20.07 -32.68
N ASP A 647 -8.10 20.28 -33.00
CA ASP A 647 -8.68 21.60 -33.31
C ASP A 647 -8.65 22.56 -32.10
N ARG A 648 -8.98 22.07 -30.90
CA ARG A 648 -8.90 22.88 -29.66
C ARG A 648 -7.48 23.32 -29.35
N ILE A 649 -6.49 22.44 -29.49
CA ILE A 649 -5.08 22.79 -29.29
C ILE A 649 -4.66 23.86 -30.30
N GLN A 650 -5.04 23.72 -31.57
CA GLN A 650 -4.72 24.69 -32.62
C GLN A 650 -5.39 26.06 -32.39
N ARG A 651 -6.67 26.08 -32.01
CA ARG A 651 -7.37 27.33 -31.65
C ARG A 651 -6.80 27.96 -30.38
N ARG A 652 -6.42 27.14 -29.40
CA ARG A 652 -5.90 27.63 -28.12
C ARG A 652 -4.57 28.35 -28.29
N THR A 653 -3.69 27.79 -29.12
CA THR A 653 -2.38 28.35 -29.49
C THR A 653 -2.46 29.47 -30.52
N GLY A 654 -3.58 29.59 -31.24
CA GLY A 654 -3.80 30.60 -32.27
C GLY A 654 -3.04 30.33 -33.58
N ILE A 655 -2.52 29.13 -33.78
CA ILE A 655 -1.75 28.76 -34.96
C ILE A 655 -2.68 28.72 -36.18
N ASP A 656 -2.27 29.36 -37.28
CA ASP A 656 -3.09 29.52 -38.49
C ASP A 656 -2.87 28.44 -39.56
N TYR A 657 -2.04 27.44 -39.27
CA TYR A 657 -1.87 26.21 -40.06
C TYR A 657 -2.37 24.97 -39.32
N GLU A 658 -2.75 23.94 -40.08
CA GLU A 658 -3.22 22.69 -39.49
C GLU A 658 -2.08 21.94 -38.80
N LEU A 659 -2.22 21.66 -37.49
CA LEU A 659 -1.28 20.82 -36.77
C LEU A 659 -1.30 19.39 -37.35
N THR A 660 -0.22 18.64 -37.35
CA THR A 660 -0.24 17.20 -37.66
C THR A 660 -0.34 16.36 -36.38
N ASP A 661 -0.73 15.08 -36.47
CA ASP A 661 -0.72 14.16 -35.33
C ASP A 661 0.66 14.03 -34.67
N THR A 662 1.71 14.16 -35.49
CA THR A 662 3.09 14.18 -35.04
C THR A 662 3.40 15.45 -34.28
N ASN A 663 2.93 16.63 -34.74
CA ASN A 663 3.08 17.88 -33.99
C ASN A 663 2.38 17.80 -32.64
N VAL A 664 1.15 17.29 -32.61
CA VAL A 664 0.36 17.17 -31.38
C VAL A 664 1.00 16.19 -30.40
N THR A 665 1.50 15.04 -30.88
CA THR A 665 2.25 14.08 -30.04
C THR A 665 3.55 14.70 -29.53
N ALA A 666 4.28 15.45 -30.35
CA ALA A 666 5.55 16.06 -29.96
C ALA A 666 5.39 17.18 -28.92
N LEU A 667 4.36 18.02 -29.06
CA LEU A 667 4.01 19.04 -28.06
C LEU A 667 3.59 18.40 -26.73
N TYR A 668 2.85 17.28 -26.79
CA TYR A 668 2.48 16.50 -25.61
C TYR A 668 3.70 15.86 -24.93
N ASP A 669 4.65 15.36 -25.74
CA ASP A 669 5.91 14.81 -25.27
C ASP A 669 6.80 15.91 -24.64
N LEU A 670 6.84 17.11 -25.21
CA LEU A 670 7.52 18.28 -24.62
C LEU A 670 6.92 18.65 -23.27
N CYS A 671 5.59 18.74 -23.15
CA CYS A 671 4.91 18.99 -21.87
C CYS A 671 5.34 17.97 -20.81
N ARG A 672 5.28 16.66 -21.11
CA ARG A 672 5.54 15.63 -20.09
C ARG A 672 7.02 15.40 -19.78
N HIS A 673 7.94 15.68 -20.71
CA HIS A 673 9.37 15.39 -20.53
C HIS A 673 10.18 16.60 -20.06
N THR A 674 9.65 17.82 -20.14
CA THR A 674 10.37 19.06 -19.74
C THR A 674 9.88 19.65 -18.41
N TRP A 675 9.07 18.89 -17.67
CA TRP A 675 8.57 19.24 -16.34
C TRP A 675 9.59 18.90 -15.24
N SER A 676 9.92 19.84 -14.35
CA SER A 676 10.91 19.64 -13.28
C SER A 676 10.25 19.67 -11.90
N GLY A 677 10.06 18.47 -11.31
CA GLY A 677 9.55 18.31 -9.95
C GLY A 677 10.57 18.62 -8.86
N VAL A 678 11.87 18.74 -9.19
CA VAL A 678 12.94 19.06 -8.22
C VAL A 678 12.98 20.57 -7.93
N GLU A 679 12.66 21.38 -8.93
CA GLU A 679 12.63 22.85 -8.82
C GLU A 679 11.21 23.39 -8.67
N SER A 680 10.20 22.51 -8.59
CA SER A 680 8.77 22.84 -8.63
C SER A 680 8.38 23.71 -9.85
N LYS A 681 9.10 23.54 -10.97
CA LYS A 681 8.92 24.32 -12.19
C LYS A 681 8.05 23.53 -13.17
N LEU A 682 6.81 24.00 -13.37
CA LEU A 682 5.88 23.47 -14.38
C LEU A 682 6.48 23.58 -15.79
N SER A 683 6.19 22.60 -16.66
CA SER A 683 6.55 22.76 -18.07
C SER A 683 5.57 23.75 -18.71
N PRO A 684 6.05 24.86 -19.29
CA PRO A 684 5.17 25.83 -19.94
C PRO A 684 4.49 25.26 -21.18
N TRP A 685 5.04 24.18 -21.75
CA TRP A 685 4.45 23.44 -22.86
C TRP A 685 3.12 22.77 -22.50
N CYS A 686 2.83 22.58 -21.21
CA CYS A 686 1.55 22.01 -20.79
C CYS A 686 0.38 23.00 -20.88
N ALA A 687 0.64 24.31 -20.94
CA ALA A 687 -0.41 25.34 -21.08
C ALA A 687 -1.14 25.27 -22.44
N LEU A 688 -0.53 24.61 -23.43
CA LEU A 688 -1.06 24.42 -24.79
C LEU A 688 -2.28 23.49 -24.82
N PHE A 689 -2.51 22.73 -23.76
CA PHE A 689 -3.55 21.72 -23.68
C PHE A 689 -4.57 22.08 -22.60
N THR A 690 -5.84 21.82 -22.88
CA THR A 690 -6.82 21.67 -21.81
C THR A 690 -6.71 20.29 -21.18
N LYS A 691 -7.31 20.10 -20.00
CA LYS A 691 -7.41 18.80 -19.34
C LYS A 691 -7.99 17.72 -20.26
N ASP A 692 -9.07 18.05 -20.98
CA ASP A 692 -9.74 17.12 -21.91
C ASP A 692 -8.84 16.76 -23.09
N ASP A 693 -7.99 17.69 -23.55
CA ASP A 693 -7.03 17.43 -24.62
C ASP A 693 -5.96 16.43 -24.18
N LEU A 694 -5.42 16.59 -22.97
CA LEU A 694 -4.41 15.67 -22.43
C LEU A 694 -4.96 14.25 -22.27
N GLN A 695 -6.23 14.08 -21.90
CA GLN A 695 -6.87 12.77 -21.77
C GLN A 695 -6.99 12.04 -23.12
N VAL A 696 -7.35 12.76 -24.18
CA VAL A 696 -7.52 12.18 -25.52
C VAL A 696 -6.18 11.79 -26.15
N LEU A 697 -5.12 12.58 -25.95
CA LEU A 697 -3.77 12.27 -26.43
C LEU A 697 -3.11 11.09 -25.71
N GLU A 698 -3.56 10.87 -24.48
CA GLU A 698 -3.06 9.85 -23.59
C GLU A 698 -3.72 8.48 -23.86
N TYR A 699 -5.03 8.45 -24.14
CA TYR A 699 -5.75 7.23 -24.59
C TYR A 699 -5.17 6.64 -25.90
N ILE A 700 -4.61 7.48 -26.78
CA ILE A 700 -3.90 7.01 -27.98
C ILE A 700 -2.65 6.20 -27.62
N GLN A 701 -1.92 6.58 -26.56
CA GLN A 701 -0.75 5.84 -26.11
C GLN A 701 -1.15 4.52 -25.43
N ASP A 702 -2.31 4.50 -24.77
CA ASP A 702 -2.90 3.29 -24.19
C ASP A 702 -3.30 2.28 -25.27
N LEU A 703 -3.96 2.71 -26.35
CA LEU A 703 -4.28 1.84 -27.50
C LEU A 703 -3.02 1.26 -28.14
N ARG A 704 -1.94 2.06 -28.26
CA ARG A 704 -0.63 1.60 -28.77
C ARG A 704 0.05 0.60 -27.83
N SER A 705 -0.24 0.67 -26.54
CA SER A 705 0.34 -0.19 -25.51
C SER A 705 -0.46 -1.47 -25.29
N TYR A 706 -1.78 -1.41 -25.42
CA TYR A 706 -2.74 -2.51 -25.23
C TYR A 706 -2.69 -3.52 -26.39
N TYR A 707 -2.81 -3.05 -27.64
CA TYR A 707 -2.77 -3.94 -28.81
C TYR A 707 -1.36 -4.50 -29.10
N ARG A 708 -0.32 -3.97 -28.44
CA ARG A 708 1.02 -4.59 -28.39
C ARG A 708 1.07 -5.89 -27.61
N ASN A 709 0.10 -6.15 -26.72
CA ASN A 709 0.23 -7.16 -25.67
C ASN A 709 -0.82 -8.29 -25.70
N VAL A 710 -1.63 -8.48 -26.75
CA VAL A 710 -2.72 -9.49 -26.68
C VAL A 710 -2.72 -10.48 -27.86
N TYR A 711 -2.11 -11.65 -27.62
CA TYR A 711 -2.72 -12.95 -27.89
C TYR A 711 -2.75 -13.78 -26.59
N CYS A 712 -3.46 -13.29 -25.56
CA CYS A 712 -4.37 -14.04 -24.70
C CYS A 712 -4.85 -13.21 -23.51
N THR A 713 -6.18 -13.15 -23.38
CA THR A 713 -7.02 -12.80 -22.22
C THR A 713 -6.80 -11.45 -21.54
N ALA A 714 -7.59 -10.48 -22.03
CA ALA A 714 -8.02 -9.29 -21.34
C ALA A 714 -8.92 -9.66 -20.15
N GLN A 715 -8.45 -9.44 -18.92
CA GLN A 715 -9.34 -9.13 -17.78
C GLN A 715 -8.63 -8.60 -16.52
N SER A 716 -7.38 -8.14 -16.61
CA SER A 716 -6.58 -7.86 -15.39
C SER A 716 -5.58 -6.71 -15.47
N GLU A 717 -5.33 -6.14 -16.65
CA GLU A 717 -4.62 -4.85 -16.74
C GLU A 717 -5.45 -3.70 -16.14
N ILE A 718 -6.78 -3.83 -16.15
CA ILE A 718 -7.72 -2.80 -15.71
C ILE A 718 -7.66 -2.58 -14.18
N PHE A 719 -7.54 -3.62 -13.36
CA PHE A 719 -7.61 -3.45 -11.89
C PHE A 719 -6.31 -2.92 -11.25
N GLY A 720 -5.14 -3.24 -11.80
CA GLY A 720 -3.85 -2.84 -11.22
C GLY A 720 -3.52 -1.37 -11.43
N GLN A 721 -3.78 -0.85 -12.63
CA GLN A 721 -3.52 0.56 -12.94
C GLN A 721 -4.64 1.48 -12.40
N ILE A 722 -5.91 1.08 -12.38
CA ILE A 722 -7.01 1.86 -11.75
C ILE A 722 -6.72 2.19 -10.28
N ILE A 723 -6.26 1.22 -9.49
CA ILE A 723 -5.94 1.47 -8.07
C ILE A 723 -4.68 2.34 -7.92
N THR A 724 -3.76 2.26 -8.88
CA THR A 724 -2.55 3.10 -8.89
C THR A 724 -2.88 4.54 -9.28
N LYS A 725 -3.76 4.77 -10.26
CA LYS A 725 -4.30 6.07 -10.68
C LYS A 725 -4.96 6.81 -9.52
N ASP A 726 -5.95 6.17 -8.90
CA ASP A 726 -6.74 6.72 -7.80
C ASP A 726 -5.85 7.00 -6.56
N ARG A 727 -4.84 6.18 -6.28
CA ARG A 727 -3.86 6.46 -5.22
C ARG A 727 -2.96 7.66 -5.51
N ILE A 728 -2.49 7.82 -6.76
CA ILE A 728 -1.65 8.96 -7.13
C ILE A 728 -2.49 10.25 -7.09
N GLN A 729 -3.70 10.27 -7.65
CA GLN A 729 -4.62 11.42 -7.58
C GLN A 729 -4.88 11.88 -6.15
N ARG A 730 -5.24 10.94 -5.26
CA ARG A 730 -5.50 11.24 -3.85
C ARG A 730 -4.27 11.71 -3.09
N ARG A 731 -3.06 11.34 -3.53
CA ARG A 731 -1.78 11.72 -2.91
C ARG A 731 -1.26 13.08 -3.36
N THR A 732 -1.42 13.40 -4.64
CA THR A 732 -0.95 14.66 -5.21
C THR A 732 -1.98 15.78 -5.10
N GLY A 733 -3.23 15.46 -4.77
CA GLY A 733 -4.33 16.42 -4.81
C GLY A 733 -4.72 16.81 -6.24
N ILE A 734 -4.28 16.03 -7.23
CA ILE A 734 -4.66 16.20 -8.63
C ILE A 734 -6.17 15.97 -8.73
N ASP A 735 -6.90 17.03 -9.08
CA ASP A 735 -8.36 17.12 -9.15
C ASP A 735 -8.94 16.59 -10.49
N TYR A 736 -8.11 15.89 -11.26
CA TYR A 736 -8.47 15.27 -12.51
C TYR A 736 -8.14 13.79 -12.53
N GLU A 737 -8.95 13.02 -13.26
CA GLU A 737 -8.75 11.59 -13.42
C GLU A 737 -7.42 11.31 -14.11
N LEU A 738 -6.51 10.63 -13.41
CA LEU A 738 -5.24 10.20 -13.98
C LEU A 738 -5.50 8.96 -14.82
N THR A 739 -4.97 8.97 -16.02
CA THR A 739 -5.15 7.92 -17.00
C THR A 739 -3.94 6.94 -17.00
N ASP A 740 -4.00 5.78 -17.70
CA ASP A 740 -3.04 4.67 -17.49
C ASP A 740 -1.62 5.04 -17.92
N THR A 741 -1.54 5.85 -18.95
CA THR A 741 -0.33 6.51 -19.44
C THR A 741 0.10 7.67 -18.54
N ASN A 742 -0.77 8.42 -17.84
CA ASN A 742 -0.31 9.36 -16.80
C ASN A 742 0.49 8.63 -15.71
N VAL A 743 -0.02 7.51 -15.22
CA VAL A 743 0.64 6.69 -14.21
C VAL A 743 1.95 6.08 -14.73
N THR A 744 1.96 5.62 -15.99
CA THR A 744 3.15 5.08 -16.64
C THR A 744 4.23 6.14 -16.83
N ALA A 745 3.87 7.36 -17.21
CA ALA A 745 4.80 8.48 -17.36
C ALA A 745 5.41 8.89 -16.01
N LEU A 746 4.60 8.98 -14.94
CA LEU A 746 5.08 9.24 -13.58
C LEU A 746 6.02 8.12 -13.09
N TYR A 747 5.75 6.88 -13.48
CA TYR A 747 6.60 5.73 -13.14
C TYR A 747 7.92 5.74 -13.91
N ASP A 748 7.88 6.18 -15.17
CA ASP A 748 9.07 6.41 -16.00
C ASP A 748 9.94 7.53 -15.44
N LEU A 749 9.34 8.63 -14.98
CA LEU A 749 10.03 9.70 -14.26
C LEU A 749 10.70 9.16 -13.00
N CYS A 750 9.99 8.39 -12.18
CA CYS A 750 10.54 7.71 -10.99
C CYS A 750 11.78 6.88 -11.32
N ARG A 751 11.68 5.93 -12.25
CA ARG A 751 12.77 4.96 -12.49
C ARG A 751 13.95 5.52 -13.29
N HIS A 752 13.76 6.55 -14.11
CA HIS A 752 14.85 7.15 -14.89
C HIS A 752 15.63 8.24 -14.13
N THR A 753 15.00 8.92 -13.17
CA THR A 753 15.64 9.98 -12.38
C THR A 753 16.17 9.50 -11.02
N TRP A 754 16.03 8.21 -10.70
CA TRP A 754 16.63 7.58 -9.52
C TRP A 754 18.11 7.27 -9.77
N SER A 755 19.00 7.56 -8.81
CA SER A 755 20.44 7.30 -8.89
C SER A 755 20.89 6.36 -7.78
N GLY A 756 21.47 5.22 -8.15
CA GLY A 756 21.98 4.21 -7.23
C GLY A 756 23.41 4.42 -6.79
N VAL A 757 24.17 5.25 -7.52
CA VAL A 757 25.56 5.59 -7.16
C VAL A 757 25.60 6.69 -6.10
N GLU A 758 24.75 7.71 -6.22
CA GLU A 758 24.68 8.83 -5.27
C GLU A 758 23.71 8.57 -4.10
N SER A 759 23.06 7.39 -4.08
CA SER A 759 21.93 7.09 -3.18
C SER A 759 20.81 8.15 -3.24
N LYS A 760 20.71 8.85 -4.38
CA LYS A 760 19.78 9.96 -4.60
C LYS A 760 18.45 9.41 -5.11
N LEU A 761 17.44 9.47 -4.25
CA LEU A 761 16.08 9.03 -4.57
C LEU A 761 15.43 9.98 -5.58
N SER A 762 14.70 9.41 -6.55
CA SER A 762 13.82 10.21 -7.39
C SER A 762 12.59 10.67 -6.58
N PRO A 763 12.26 11.97 -6.57
CA PRO A 763 11.07 12.48 -5.90
C PRO A 763 9.78 11.91 -6.51
N TRP A 764 9.80 11.56 -7.80
CA TRP A 764 8.67 10.93 -8.49
C TRP A 764 8.34 9.53 -7.95
N CYS A 765 9.32 8.85 -7.36
CA CYS A 765 9.06 7.56 -6.71
C CYS A 765 8.21 7.69 -5.44
N ALA A 766 8.11 8.88 -4.84
CA ALA A 766 7.25 9.13 -3.67
C ALA A 766 5.75 9.11 -4.01
N LEU A 767 5.40 9.27 -5.29
CA LEU A 767 4.02 9.21 -5.77
C LEU A 767 3.43 7.81 -5.62
N PHE A 768 4.29 6.78 -5.69
CA PHE A 768 3.90 5.38 -5.69
C PHE A 768 4.05 4.77 -4.29
N THR A 769 3.10 3.93 -3.86
CA THR A 769 3.34 3.00 -2.75
C THR A 769 4.30 1.90 -3.20
N LYS A 770 4.87 1.16 -2.25
CA LYS A 770 5.62 -0.07 -2.59
C LYS A 770 4.74 -1.14 -3.26
N ASP A 771 3.41 -1.18 -3.05
CA ASP A 771 2.51 -2.07 -3.84
C ASP A 771 2.42 -1.60 -5.28
N ASP A 772 2.28 -0.28 -5.48
CA ASP A 772 2.15 0.32 -6.80
C ASP A 772 3.39 -0.01 -7.63
N LEU A 773 4.58 0.19 -7.06
CA LEU A 773 5.83 -0.17 -7.72
C LEU A 773 5.96 -1.68 -7.97
N GLN A 774 5.45 -2.55 -7.10
CA GLN A 774 5.40 -4.01 -7.31
C GLN A 774 4.40 -4.43 -8.40
N VAL A 775 3.27 -3.72 -8.55
CA VAL A 775 2.33 -3.92 -9.66
C VAL A 775 2.97 -3.50 -10.97
N LEU A 776 3.59 -2.31 -10.99
CA LEU A 776 4.25 -1.74 -12.17
C LEU A 776 5.47 -2.57 -12.60
N GLU A 777 6.18 -3.18 -11.65
CA GLU A 777 7.20 -4.19 -11.92
C GLU A 777 6.59 -5.46 -12.55
N TYR A 778 5.52 -6.02 -11.97
CA TYR A 778 4.88 -7.23 -12.49
C TYR A 778 4.34 -7.06 -13.92
N ILE A 779 3.82 -5.88 -14.27
CA ILE A 779 3.40 -5.54 -15.64
C ILE A 779 4.60 -5.64 -16.60
N GLN A 780 5.79 -5.20 -16.17
CA GLN A 780 7.01 -5.32 -16.98
C GLN A 780 7.55 -6.75 -16.99
N ASP A 781 7.34 -7.53 -15.94
CA ASP A 781 7.69 -8.95 -15.91
C ASP A 781 6.85 -9.75 -16.89
N LEU A 782 5.53 -9.52 -16.97
CA LEU A 782 4.67 -10.10 -17.99
C LEU A 782 5.18 -9.74 -19.40
N ARG A 783 5.52 -8.46 -19.63
CA ARG A 783 6.07 -8.01 -20.91
C ARG A 783 7.38 -8.71 -21.26
N SER A 784 8.35 -8.79 -20.34
CA SER A 784 9.64 -9.46 -20.58
C SER A 784 9.46 -10.98 -20.72
N TYR A 785 8.63 -11.61 -19.89
CA TYR A 785 8.34 -13.05 -19.91
C TYR A 785 7.74 -13.49 -21.24
N TYR A 786 6.72 -12.76 -21.73
CA TYR A 786 6.06 -13.12 -22.98
C TYR A 786 6.82 -12.68 -24.21
N ARG A 787 7.56 -11.57 -24.17
CA ARG A 787 8.31 -11.08 -25.34
C ARG A 787 9.66 -11.75 -25.52
N ASN A 788 10.43 -11.89 -24.42
CA ASN A 788 11.83 -12.29 -24.45
C ASN A 788 12.11 -13.59 -23.68
N GLY A 789 11.13 -14.10 -22.92
CA GLY A 789 11.28 -15.26 -22.03
C GLY A 789 10.45 -16.45 -22.48
N TYR A 790 9.99 -17.25 -21.51
CA TYR A 790 9.26 -18.51 -21.73
C TYR A 790 7.90 -18.39 -22.44
N GLY A 791 7.33 -17.19 -22.57
CA GLY A 791 6.06 -17.02 -23.29
C GLY A 791 6.19 -16.99 -24.81
N THR A 792 7.42 -16.96 -25.34
CA THR A 792 7.72 -17.04 -26.77
C THR A 792 8.75 -18.14 -27.00
N ALA A 793 8.40 -19.17 -27.78
CA ALA A 793 9.26 -20.35 -28.00
C ALA A 793 10.60 -19.99 -28.68
N GLN A 794 10.62 -18.95 -29.51
CA GLN A 794 11.80 -18.46 -30.20
C GLN A 794 12.90 -17.98 -29.23
N SER A 795 12.52 -17.48 -28.05
CA SER A 795 13.44 -16.98 -27.03
C SER A 795 14.42 -18.06 -26.57
N GLU A 796 13.92 -19.29 -26.37
CA GLU A 796 14.74 -20.43 -25.96
C GLU A 796 15.77 -20.78 -27.04
N ILE A 797 15.40 -20.70 -28.32
CA ILE A 797 16.33 -21.01 -29.42
C ILE A 797 17.42 -19.94 -29.52
N PHE A 798 17.06 -18.65 -29.40
CA PHE A 798 18.06 -17.59 -29.45
C PHE A 798 19.06 -17.65 -28.29
N GLY A 799 18.63 -17.97 -27.08
CA GLY A 799 19.52 -18.05 -25.92
C GLY A 799 20.55 -19.18 -25.97
N GLN A 800 20.32 -20.22 -26.78
CA GLN A 800 21.26 -21.32 -26.97
C GLN A 800 22.54 -20.87 -27.71
N ILE A 801 22.45 -19.86 -28.57
CA ILE A 801 23.57 -19.36 -29.40
C ILE A 801 24.76 -18.86 -28.55
N PRO A 802 24.59 -17.93 -27.60
CA PRO A 802 25.66 -17.53 -26.68
C PRO A 802 26.15 -18.65 -25.76
N LEU A 803 25.30 -19.60 -25.39
CA LEU A 803 25.71 -20.74 -24.58
C LEU A 803 26.57 -21.74 -25.36
N ALA A 804 26.30 -21.91 -26.66
CA ALA A 804 27.15 -22.67 -27.55
C ALA A 804 28.54 -22.03 -27.71
N ASP A 805 28.60 -20.70 -27.81
CA ASP A 805 29.87 -19.96 -27.82
C ASP A 805 30.67 -20.12 -26.52
N LEU A 806 29.99 -20.08 -25.37
CA LEU A 806 30.59 -20.34 -24.06
C LEU A 806 31.26 -21.72 -24.03
N LEU A 807 30.56 -22.79 -24.45
CA LEU A 807 31.11 -24.15 -24.49
C LEU A 807 32.36 -24.22 -25.40
N ARG A 808 32.26 -23.72 -26.64
CA ARG A 808 33.39 -23.71 -27.59
C ARG A 808 34.58 -22.92 -27.04
N SER A 809 34.32 -21.79 -26.38
CA SER A 809 35.37 -20.97 -25.78
C SER A 809 36.16 -21.74 -24.73
N PHE A 810 35.48 -22.47 -23.84
CA PHE A 810 36.14 -23.26 -22.81
C PHE A 810 36.78 -24.56 -23.34
N GLN A 811 36.22 -25.19 -24.37
CA GLN A 811 36.85 -26.31 -25.07
C GLN A 811 38.22 -25.91 -25.64
N LYS A 812 38.30 -24.74 -26.29
CA LYS A 812 39.60 -24.21 -26.78
C LYS A 812 40.62 -23.97 -25.67
N VAL A 813 40.18 -23.57 -24.48
CA VAL A 813 41.09 -23.40 -23.32
C VAL A 813 41.68 -24.75 -22.91
N LYS A 814 40.87 -25.81 -22.88
CA LYS A 814 41.36 -27.17 -22.60
C LYS A 814 42.33 -27.68 -23.65
N GLU A 815 42.15 -27.29 -24.91
CA GLU A 815 43.04 -27.61 -26.03
C GLU A 815 44.34 -26.77 -26.03
N GLY A 816 44.46 -25.78 -25.15
CA GLY A 816 45.65 -24.90 -25.05
C GLY A 816 45.62 -23.65 -25.93
N ASP A 817 44.54 -23.41 -26.69
CA ASP A 817 44.39 -22.23 -27.56
C ASP A 817 43.26 -21.27 -27.11
N GLY A 818 42.84 -21.38 -25.85
CA GLY A 818 41.77 -20.56 -25.32
C GLY A 818 42.16 -19.13 -24.96
N LYS A 819 41.12 -18.29 -24.86
CA LYS A 819 41.23 -16.91 -24.35
C LYS A 819 41.14 -16.93 -22.82
N LYS A 820 41.89 -16.04 -22.16
CA LYS A 820 41.80 -15.82 -20.71
C LYS A 820 40.53 -15.04 -20.33
N MET A 821 40.04 -14.18 -21.22
CA MET A 821 38.80 -13.42 -21.03
C MET A 821 38.03 -13.29 -22.34
N THR A 822 36.75 -13.64 -22.33
CA THR A 822 35.78 -13.29 -23.38
C THR A 822 34.63 -12.54 -22.73
N ALA A 823 34.41 -11.27 -23.09
CA ALA A 823 33.29 -10.48 -22.59
C ALA A 823 32.49 -9.87 -23.74
N TYR A 824 31.19 -10.13 -23.71
CA TYR A 824 30.22 -9.65 -24.66
C TYR A 824 29.27 -8.65 -24.02
N PHE A 825 28.97 -7.55 -24.72
CA PHE A 825 28.07 -6.51 -24.21
C PHE A 825 26.80 -6.45 -25.05
N THR A 826 25.63 -6.48 -24.42
CA THR A 826 24.33 -6.65 -25.11
C THR A 826 23.16 -5.92 -24.42
N HIS A 827 21.93 -6.19 -24.86
CA HIS A 827 20.67 -5.77 -24.29
C HIS A 827 20.11 -6.78 -23.28
N ALA A 828 19.23 -6.31 -22.40
CA ALA A 828 18.43 -7.14 -21.49
C ALA A 828 17.76 -8.33 -22.19
N THR A 829 17.23 -8.11 -23.39
CA THR A 829 16.56 -9.15 -24.19
C THR A 829 17.42 -10.40 -24.39
N MET A 830 18.71 -10.25 -24.63
CA MET A 830 19.58 -11.42 -24.85
C MET A 830 19.79 -12.21 -23.56
N LEU A 831 19.96 -11.52 -22.43
CA LEU A 831 20.11 -12.18 -21.13
C LEU A 831 18.83 -12.96 -20.76
N ASP A 832 17.65 -12.36 -20.96
CA ASP A 832 16.36 -13.02 -20.78
C ASP A 832 16.26 -14.33 -21.58
N MET A 833 16.67 -14.30 -22.86
CA MET A 833 16.69 -15.47 -23.74
C MET A 833 17.69 -16.52 -23.25
N VAL A 834 18.90 -16.14 -22.81
CA VAL A 834 19.89 -17.07 -22.23
C VAL A 834 19.35 -17.77 -20.98
N TYR A 835 18.72 -17.03 -20.08
CA TYR A 835 18.10 -17.62 -18.89
C TYR A 835 17.02 -18.63 -19.26
N THR A 836 16.25 -18.32 -20.30
CA THR A 836 15.21 -19.20 -20.84
C THR A 836 15.80 -20.55 -21.26
N SER A 837 16.87 -20.54 -22.06
CA SER A 837 17.56 -21.75 -22.53
C SER A 837 18.23 -22.55 -21.40
N LEU A 838 18.71 -21.88 -20.36
CA LEU A 838 19.26 -22.55 -19.17
C LEU A 838 18.20 -23.09 -18.20
N GLY A 839 16.91 -22.85 -18.47
CA GLY A 839 15.84 -23.23 -17.55
C GLY A 839 15.79 -22.38 -16.27
N LEU A 840 16.49 -21.25 -16.24
CA LEU A 840 16.59 -20.38 -15.06
C LEU A 840 15.33 -19.55 -14.87
N PHE A 841 14.96 -19.37 -13.60
CA PHE A 841 13.80 -18.56 -13.20
C PHE A 841 12.45 -19.02 -13.79
N LYS A 842 12.37 -20.26 -14.27
CA LYS A 842 11.13 -20.81 -14.84
C LYS A 842 10.09 -21.06 -13.76
N ASP A 843 8.96 -20.38 -13.89
CA ASP A 843 7.80 -20.54 -13.03
C ASP A 843 7.08 -21.87 -13.29
N ASN A 844 6.45 -22.43 -12.24
CA ASN A 844 5.72 -23.69 -12.34
C ASN A 844 4.48 -23.58 -13.25
N LYS A 845 3.94 -22.37 -13.37
CA LYS A 845 2.85 -22.00 -14.28
C LYS A 845 3.27 -20.73 -15.02
N PRO A 846 2.85 -20.54 -16.29
CA PRO A 846 3.10 -19.28 -16.99
C PRO A 846 2.59 -18.08 -16.19
N LEU A 847 3.34 -16.98 -16.22
CA LEU A 847 2.90 -15.75 -15.56
C LEU A 847 1.56 -15.31 -16.14
N SER A 848 0.60 -15.00 -15.27
CA SER A 848 -0.74 -14.62 -15.69
C SER A 848 -0.98 -13.16 -15.41
N SER A 849 -1.60 -12.46 -16.35
CA SER A 849 -2.17 -11.14 -16.07
C SER A 849 -3.28 -11.26 -15.03
N ALA A 850 -4.12 -12.30 -15.09
CA ALA A 850 -5.32 -12.51 -14.26
C ALA A 850 -5.04 -12.64 -12.76
N ASN A 851 -3.85 -13.12 -12.39
CA ASN A 851 -3.44 -13.26 -11.00
C ASN A 851 -1.95 -12.95 -10.86
N ARG A 852 -1.61 -11.92 -10.07
CA ARG A 852 -0.23 -11.58 -9.77
C ARG A 852 0.38 -12.60 -8.82
N ASP A 853 1.24 -13.47 -9.34
CA ASP A 853 2.06 -14.35 -8.51
C ASP A 853 3.14 -13.54 -7.79
N ARG A 854 3.03 -13.45 -6.46
CA ARG A 854 3.99 -12.71 -5.63
C ARG A 854 5.29 -13.49 -5.41
N ASP A 855 5.28 -14.80 -5.61
CA ASP A 855 6.41 -15.71 -5.38
C ASP A 855 7.07 -16.15 -6.69
N ARG A 856 6.68 -15.52 -7.81
CA ARG A 856 7.26 -15.77 -9.12
C ARG A 856 8.79 -15.74 -9.10
N LYS A 857 9.35 -16.66 -9.86
CA LYS A 857 10.78 -16.80 -10.11
C LYS A 857 11.23 -15.81 -11.19
N TRP A 858 10.44 -15.56 -12.23
CA TRP A 858 10.79 -14.60 -13.27
C TRP A 858 10.59 -13.14 -12.81
N ARG A 859 11.70 -12.40 -12.61
CA ARG A 859 11.71 -11.00 -12.17
C ARG A 859 12.66 -10.17 -13.02
N SER A 860 12.12 -9.35 -13.92
CA SER A 860 12.92 -8.50 -14.82
C SER A 860 13.74 -7.44 -14.08
N SER A 861 13.38 -7.13 -12.84
CA SER A 861 14.13 -6.23 -11.96
C SER A 861 15.44 -6.79 -11.43
N ALA A 862 15.60 -8.12 -11.39
CA ALA A 862 16.83 -8.79 -10.98
C ALA A 862 17.56 -9.40 -12.19
N ASN A 863 16.80 -9.98 -13.11
CA ASN A 863 17.33 -10.71 -14.26
C ASN A 863 17.76 -9.73 -15.37
N SER A 864 17.04 -8.63 -15.51
CA SER A 864 17.13 -7.75 -16.66
C SER A 864 17.38 -6.30 -16.28
N ALA A 865 17.93 -6.00 -15.10
CA ALA A 865 18.32 -4.65 -14.66
C ALA A 865 19.47 -4.06 -15.49
N PHE A 866 19.81 -2.77 -15.32
CA PHE A 866 21.01 -2.22 -15.98
C PHE A 866 22.26 -2.97 -15.50
N SER A 867 23.25 -3.12 -16.40
CA SER A 867 24.54 -3.77 -16.12
C SER A 867 24.51 -5.20 -15.56
N VAL A 868 23.37 -5.89 -15.59
CA VAL A 868 23.27 -7.32 -15.27
C VAL A 868 24.29 -8.11 -16.08
N ASN A 869 24.88 -9.11 -15.45
CA ASN A 869 25.96 -9.89 -16.05
C ASN A 869 25.85 -11.36 -15.67
N LEU A 870 26.04 -12.22 -16.65
CA LEU A 870 26.25 -13.64 -16.46
C LEU A 870 27.72 -13.94 -16.78
N VAL A 871 28.46 -14.43 -15.80
CA VAL A 871 29.89 -14.75 -15.92
C VAL A 871 30.10 -16.22 -15.61
N ALA A 872 30.82 -16.94 -16.47
CA ALA A 872 31.29 -18.29 -16.23
C ALA A 872 32.81 -18.27 -16.06
N VAL A 873 33.32 -18.98 -15.07
CA VAL A 873 34.75 -19.10 -14.77
C VAL A 873 35.16 -20.56 -14.89
N LEU A 874 36.06 -20.85 -15.83
CA LEU A 874 36.71 -22.15 -15.97
C LEU A 874 37.90 -22.21 -15.03
N ASN A 875 37.92 -23.24 -14.18
CA ASN A 875 38.99 -23.52 -13.24
C ASN A 875 39.69 -24.81 -13.65
N ARG A 876 41.01 -24.81 -13.67
CA ARG A 876 41.86 -25.99 -13.84
C ARG A 876 42.25 -26.50 -12.47
N CYS A 877 42.01 -27.78 -12.23
CA CYS A 877 42.23 -28.45 -10.96
C CYS A 877 43.27 -29.55 -11.10
N THR A 878 44.14 -29.71 -10.10
CA THR A 878 45.08 -30.83 -10.03
C THR A 878 44.68 -31.75 -8.89
N LYS A 879 44.26 -32.98 -9.21
CA LYS A 879 43.87 -34.01 -8.25
C LYS A 879 44.68 -35.27 -8.54
N ASN A 880 45.48 -35.73 -7.58
CA ASN A 880 46.30 -36.95 -7.71
C ASN A 880 47.14 -37.00 -9.02
N TYR A 881 47.76 -35.89 -9.41
CA TYR A 881 48.55 -35.73 -10.66
C TYR A 881 47.75 -35.75 -11.97
N GLU A 882 46.42 -35.84 -11.92
CA GLU A 882 45.55 -35.66 -13.08
C GLU A 882 44.99 -34.23 -13.15
N ILE A 883 44.87 -33.71 -14.38
CA ILE A 883 44.29 -32.41 -14.66
C ILE A 883 42.79 -32.59 -14.90
N ASP A 884 41.99 -31.90 -14.11
CA ASP A 884 40.53 -31.83 -14.26
C ASP A 884 40.08 -30.36 -14.39
N TYR A 885 38.84 -30.13 -14.78
CA TYR A 885 38.27 -28.80 -14.97
C TYR A 885 36.90 -28.67 -14.33
N ASN A 886 36.66 -27.51 -13.72
CA ASN A 886 35.37 -27.16 -13.12
C ASN A 886 34.92 -25.78 -13.60
N VAL A 887 33.61 -25.59 -13.74
CA VAL A 887 33.01 -24.31 -14.16
C VAL A 887 32.16 -23.74 -13.03
N VAL A 888 32.38 -22.48 -12.70
CA VAL A 888 31.55 -21.74 -11.73
C VAL A 888 30.81 -20.63 -12.48
N PHE A 889 29.50 -20.55 -12.30
CA PHE A 889 28.69 -19.47 -12.87
C PHE A 889 28.36 -18.43 -11.81
N TYR A 890 28.46 -17.17 -12.19
CA TYR A 890 28.08 -16.00 -11.42
C TYR A 890 27.01 -15.22 -12.18
N LEU A 891 25.93 -14.88 -11.49
CA LEU A 891 24.92 -13.96 -11.99
C LEU A 891 24.93 -12.73 -11.10
N ASN A 892 25.10 -11.55 -11.70
CA ASN A 892 25.21 -10.27 -10.98
C ASN A 892 26.26 -10.33 -9.86
N GLU A 893 27.40 -10.95 -10.17
CA GLU A 893 28.55 -11.13 -9.27
C GLU A 893 28.34 -12.07 -8.08
N GLU A 894 27.31 -12.93 -8.10
CA GLU A 894 27.04 -13.96 -7.08
C GLU A 894 26.96 -15.36 -7.70
N PRO A 895 27.48 -16.42 -7.04
CA PRO A 895 27.48 -17.77 -7.59
C PRO A 895 26.05 -18.35 -7.71
N ILE A 896 25.73 -18.94 -8.87
CA ILE A 896 24.41 -19.52 -9.14
C ILE A 896 24.41 -21.05 -9.04
N ARG A 897 23.71 -21.58 -8.04
CA ARG A 897 23.57 -23.03 -7.79
C ARG A 897 22.51 -23.73 -8.64
N ALA A 898 21.71 -22.97 -9.38
CA ALA A 898 20.63 -23.53 -10.20
C ALA A 898 21.14 -24.22 -11.47
N ILE A 899 22.35 -23.90 -11.93
CA ILE A 899 22.95 -24.52 -13.12
C ILE A 899 23.61 -25.85 -12.74
N CYS A 900 24.33 -25.88 -11.60
CA CYS A 900 25.12 -27.01 -11.11
C CYS A 900 25.06 -27.15 -9.58
N ALA A 901 25.14 -28.39 -9.10
CA ALA A 901 25.11 -28.70 -7.67
C ALA A 901 26.22 -27.95 -6.92
N ASP A 902 25.89 -27.38 -5.75
CA ASP A 902 26.80 -26.57 -4.93
C ASP A 902 27.43 -25.33 -5.62
N GLY A 903 26.94 -24.94 -6.80
CA GLY A 903 27.43 -23.76 -7.54
C GLY A 903 28.67 -24.03 -8.40
N THR A 904 29.11 -25.28 -8.50
CA THR A 904 30.27 -25.69 -9.31
C THR A 904 29.90 -26.87 -10.20
N CYS A 905 30.10 -26.74 -11.51
CA CYS A 905 29.93 -27.83 -12.46
C CYS A 905 31.24 -28.58 -12.62
N THR A 906 31.19 -29.91 -12.62
CA THR A 906 32.27 -30.68 -13.26
C THR A 906 32.31 -30.37 -14.75
N TRP A 907 33.47 -30.55 -15.40
CA TRP A 907 33.57 -30.39 -16.85
C TRP A 907 32.53 -31.22 -17.59
N LYS A 908 32.36 -32.47 -17.17
CA LYS A 908 31.39 -33.40 -17.76
C LYS A 908 29.96 -32.87 -17.68
N GLU A 909 29.52 -32.43 -16.51
CA GLU A 909 28.18 -31.85 -16.34
C GLU A 909 27.97 -30.59 -17.17
N PHE A 910 28.98 -29.72 -17.23
CA PHE A 910 28.95 -28.50 -18.03
C PHE A 910 28.85 -28.82 -19.53
N GLU A 911 29.68 -29.74 -20.02
CA GLU A 911 29.71 -30.15 -21.41
C GLU A 911 28.42 -30.87 -21.82
N GLU A 912 27.92 -31.81 -21.02
CA GLU A 912 26.65 -32.51 -21.28
C GLU A 912 25.47 -31.54 -21.36
N LYS A 913 25.43 -30.50 -20.52
CA LYS A 913 24.36 -29.49 -20.52
C LYS A 913 24.38 -28.61 -21.77
N LEU A 914 25.55 -28.19 -22.24
CA LEU A 914 25.66 -27.20 -23.33
C LEU A 914 25.88 -27.81 -24.71
N THR A 915 26.32 -29.07 -24.81
CA THR A 915 26.52 -29.77 -26.08
C THR A 915 25.28 -29.74 -26.98
N PRO A 916 24.03 -29.92 -26.47
CA PRO A 916 22.83 -29.82 -27.29
C PRO A 916 22.68 -28.48 -28.03
N PHE A 917 23.29 -27.41 -27.52
CA PHE A 917 23.19 -26.05 -28.07
C PHE A 917 24.18 -25.79 -29.22
N LEU A 918 25.19 -26.65 -29.41
CA LEU A 918 26.18 -26.47 -30.49
C LEU A 918 25.56 -26.51 -31.89
N ASN A 919 24.44 -27.21 -32.04
CA ASN A 919 23.73 -27.42 -33.30
C ASN A 919 22.51 -26.49 -33.48
N THR A 920 22.34 -25.47 -32.64
CA THR A 920 21.23 -24.54 -32.74
C THR A 920 21.20 -23.82 -34.08
N LYS A 921 20.05 -23.87 -34.75
CA LYS A 921 19.79 -23.15 -36.00
C LYS A 921 18.61 -22.20 -35.84
N ILE A 922 18.68 -21.07 -36.53
CA ILE A 922 17.62 -20.04 -36.56
C ILE A 922 16.87 -20.06 -37.89
N ASP A 923 16.70 -21.24 -38.49
CA ASP A 923 16.08 -21.42 -39.80
C ASP A 923 14.63 -20.90 -39.85
N PHE A 924 13.98 -20.80 -38.68
CA PHE A 924 12.67 -20.18 -38.51
C PHE A 924 12.65 -18.67 -38.77
N CYS A 925 13.80 -17.99 -38.90
CA CYS A 925 13.81 -16.56 -39.16
C CYS A 925 13.26 -16.17 -40.53
N GLU A 926 13.13 -17.12 -41.45
CA GLU A 926 12.56 -17.03 -42.82
C GLU A 926 13.27 -16.04 -43.76
N PHE A 927 13.62 -14.84 -43.29
CA PHE A 927 14.38 -13.80 -44.00
C PHE A 927 15.24 -13.01 -43.00
N LYS A 928 16.30 -12.34 -43.48
CA LYS A 928 17.08 -11.39 -42.66
C LYS A 928 16.41 -10.02 -42.69
N SER A 929 16.26 -9.38 -41.54
CA SER A 929 15.88 -7.97 -41.43
C SER A 929 17.14 -7.11 -41.31
N GLU A 930 17.14 -5.94 -41.94
CA GLU A 930 18.21 -4.95 -41.69
C GLU A 930 18.22 -4.55 -40.20
N PRO A 931 19.41 -4.57 -39.55
CA PRO A 931 19.54 -4.07 -38.18
C PRO A 931 19.26 -2.56 -38.15
N TYR A 932 18.53 -2.12 -37.12
CA TYR A 932 18.13 -0.71 -36.92
C TYR A 932 19.29 0.20 -36.51
#